data_AF-A0A0M9G2Q5-F1
#
_entry.id   AF-A0A0M9G2Q5-F1
#
_cell.length_a   1.000
_cell.length_b   1.000
_cell.length_c   1.000
_cell.angle_alpha   90.00
_cell.angle_beta   90.00
_cell.angle_gamma   90.00
#
_symmetry.space_group_name_H-M   'P 1'
#
loop_
_entity.id
_entity.type
_entity.pdbx_description
1 polymer ?
#
loop_
_entity_poly.entity_id
_entity_poly.type
_entity_poly.pdbx_seq_one_letter_code
_entity_poly.pdbx_strand_id
1 'polypeptide(L)'
;MPLGYLGSKHTVYDIYPIRNKRALLLVDPQNILHDSADLHATIGTISYLLKKHAIVVVAASFGPLPGITLNLSRKEREAALEAFRREDGLGYTNFFSSLTPAEKVKLLSRVPGLDFTPSPASAPGYHQAPNTGKTSLFGTLSNEQKSAVLRAAYPNQDFVSCTTFPFVAALQQHFPGVQVTFAPDCMRPPTIQMQPGTIVVLENYRFYRNEIATVAEERIAMAEVLAAEIDVFINDSFGTSHRTLASNVELPKLQLHGAAGLSMERELAFYSKFLSHPSHPLAVMVGGSDIVRKMRLIRNLAERVDRILIAGAVAFPFLVARGAQAGRGYETGEKELRISVVTTPLNNSLAGRECLPTTRTCSQYAAEILQICEENNVDVVLPIDHLAVADPDIRPYDDTEGKEKAKIVEVPSPSVPPDMYSVDCGVETVNLFMRSLRGCRTLFWTGMIGWYGKGFCKGTESFATRLASTDIIAMLAGQHTALTALDLGIADKVFHVSGGGLASLEFLMGGSLPGIESLTDVAPPVDPKMYISVNELLRSLPLFAGCNSHQLRTVARKFVRRVHGEGDFLFHRGDRHTCMYLVARGGLVAHYGEDYSSTPSRYVGKGQTVGMYEFITQAQSMETVRAALPDTVTYHLSFFVLNDLLNGYPDLAIQLFQNISEPLRQIVNVDYYNQQTPTQVAWRNSCRTRVPLPCTIPRNTALWEDVVQDVIIAVALQKLTMRFTPYVPKTPNIEPEALVGTPSVLYGGLLQRLQYHQYLPCNIAVAVLRNFLYHYIVSWMHSPAVAAVVSAMAVSPLRVWSYGIMYCDINFKMVLEEAVCGAVVSVAPATAYKYMLSLQDRYERRRQRPMGRVTQLALMAVVKALLGVIIFPVIYQRNFIYTQPTASRFWKTDAFKAYEVKQVLSVLLRCSVHNCLKVLSLA
;
A
#
# COMPACT_ATOMS: atom_id res chain seq x y z
N MET A 1 -15.86 -3.71 -24.74
CA MET A 1 -15.54 -2.37 -24.22
C MET A 1 -14.30 -1.81 -24.93
N PRO A 2 -14.22 -0.51 -25.30
CA PRO A 2 -12.97 0.08 -25.75
C PRO A 2 -11.96 0.07 -24.59
N LEU A 3 -10.72 -0.35 -24.84
CA LEU A 3 -9.64 -0.56 -23.84
C LEU A 3 -9.34 0.66 -22.96
N GLY A 4 -9.73 1.87 -23.39
CA GLY A 4 -9.56 3.11 -22.63
C GLY A 4 -10.45 3.25 -21.39
N TYR A 5 -11.47 2.40 -21.21
CA TYR A 5 -12.46 2.55 -20.13
C TYR A 5 -12.05 1.94 -18.77
N LEU A 6 -11.06 1.04 -18.72
CA LEU A 6 -10.69 0.40 -17.44
C LEU A 6 -9.90 1.30 -16.51
N GLY A 7 -9.01 2.13 -17.06
CA GLY A 7 -8.20 3.09 -16.27
C GLY A 7 -8.93 4.38 -15.93
N SER A 8 -10.20 4.52 -16.33
CA SER A 8 -10.99 5.74 -16.16
C SER A 8 -12.13 5.59 -15.16
N LYS A 9 -12.08 4.62 -14.24
CA LYS A 9 -13.11 4.46 -13.19
C LYS A 9 -12.77 5.26 -11.95
N HIS A 10 -13.80 5.85 -11.31
CA HIS A 10 -13.65 6.54 -10.04
C HIS A 10 -13.02 5.59 -9.03
N THR A 11 -12.03 6.08 -8.30
CA THR A 11 -11.40 5.36 -7.18
C THR A 11 -12.03 5.82 -5.87
N VAL A 12 -11.76 5.11 -4.77
CA VAL A 12 -12.20 5.52 -3.43
C VAL A 12 -11.74 6.95 -3.07
N TYR A 13 -10.63 7.40 -3.66
CA TYR A 13 -10.10 8.75 -3.46
C TYR A 13 -10.88 9.84 -4.21
N ASP A 14 -11.64 9.47 -5.24
CA ASP A 14 -12.44 10.40 -6.02
C ASP A 14 -13.81 10.69 -5.41
N ILE A 15 -14.23 9.92 -4.41
CA ILE A 15 -15.52 10.11 -3.74
C ILE A 15 -15.38 11.26 -2.74
N TYR A 16 -16.20 12.30 -2.92
CA TYR A 16 -16.29 13.40 -1.97
C TYR A 16 -17.71 14.01 -2.02
N PRO A 17 -18.34 14.35 -0.88
CA PRO A 17 -17.89 14.18 0.51
C PRO A 17 -18.20 12.78 1.10
N ILE A 18 -17.29 12.25 1.94
CA ILE A 18 -17.42 10.91 2.60
C ILE A 18 -17.77 11.02 4.11
N ARG A 19 -17.53 12.16 4.75
CA ARG A 19 -17.70 12.31 6.20
C ARG A 19 -19.14 12.02 6.62
N ASN A 20 -19.32 11.20 7.66
CA ASN A 20 -20.61 10.75 8.18
C ASN A 20 -21.51 10.01 7.16
N LYS A 21 -20.94 9.55 6.04
CA LYS A 21 -21.65 8.74 5.05
C LYS A 21 -21.51 7.25 5.34
N ARG A 22 -22.55 6.49 5.05
CA ARG A 22 -22.58 5.02 5.06
C ARG A 22 -21.96 4.52 3.77
N ALA A 23 -20.68 4.15 3.85
CA ALA A 23 -19.92 3.64 2.72
C ALA A 23 -19.99 2.11 2.69
N LEU A 24 -20.75 1.57 1.73
CA LEU A 24 -20.76 0.14 1.44
C LEU A 24 -19.49 -0.23 0.68
N LEU A 25 -18.74 -1.18 1.23
CA LEU A 25 -17.59 -1.81 0.63
C LEU A 25 -17.95 -3.27 0.29
N LEU A 26 -18.13 -3.55 -1.00
CA LEU A 26 -18.33 -4.91 -1.50
C LEU A 26 -16.97 -5.59 -1.68
N VAL A 27 -16.71 -6.67 -0.94
CA VAL A 27 -15.39 -7.34 -0.91
C VAL A 27 -15.48 -8.78 -1.40
N ASP A 28 -14.36 -9.30 -1.91
CA ASP A 28 -14.15 -10.73 -2.05
C ASP A 28 -13.76 -11.33 -0.67
N PRO A 29 -14.35 -12.45 -0.22
CA PRO A 29 -13.99 -13.08 1.05
C PRO A 29 -12.50 -13.35 1.25
N GLN A 30 -11.78 -13.65 0.16
CA GLN A 30 -10.36 -13.95 0.23
C GLN A 30 -9.55 -12.72 0.63
N ASN A 31 -10.03 -11.52 0.30
CA ASN A 31 -9.41 -10.24 0.65
C ASN A 31 -9.55 -9.91 2.14
N ILE A 32 -10.28 -10.70 2.94
CA ILE A 32 -10.38 -10.49 4.39
C ILE A 32 -9.84 -11.68 5.17
N LEU A 33 -10.08 -12.90 4.69
CA LEU A 33 -9.76 -14.12 5.44
C LEU A 33 -8.34 -14.64 5.23
N HIS A 34 -7.69 -14.28 4.13
CA HIS A 34 -6.37 -14.79 3.78
C HIS A 34 -5.35 -13.67 3.69
N ASP A 35 -4.18 -13.91 4.28
CA ASP A 35 -3.06 -12.98 4.17
C ASP A 35 -2.60 -12.93 2.72
N SER A 36 -2.84 -11.79 2.08
CA SER A 36 -2.65 -11.61 0.64
C SER A 36 -2.41 -10.14 0.32
N ALA A 37 -1.84 -9.88 -0.85
CA ALA A 37 -1.66 -8.51 -1.29
C ALA A 37 -3.01 -7.77 -1.45
N ASP A 38 -4.09 -8.49 -1.79
CA ASP A 38 -5.44 -7.93 -1.86
C ASP A 38 -6.02 -7.59 -0.49
N LEU A 39 -5.70 -8.37 0.56
CA LEU A 39 -6.02 -8.02 1.94
C LEU A 39 -5.46 -6.65 2.32
N HIS A 40 -4.16 -6.41 2.07
CA HIS A 40 -3.57 -5.12 2.38
C HIS A 40 -4.24 -3.97 1.62
N ALA A 41 -4.67 -4.19 0.38
CA ALA A 41 -5.39 -3.19 -0.40
C ALA A 41 -6.78 -2.90 0.20
N THR A 42 -7.57 -3.94 0.50
CA THR A 42 -8.91 -3.79 1.11
C THR A 42 -8.83 -3.15 2.50
N ILE A 43 -7.86 -3.54 3.33
CA ILE A 43 -7.57 -2.87 4.61
C ILE A 43 -7.19 -1.40 4.41
N GLY A 44 -6.44 -1.08 3.35
CA GLY A 44 -6.14 0.29 2.95
C GLY A 44 -7.40 1.10 2.60
N THR A 45 -8.35 0.50 1.88
CA THR A 45 -9.66 1.10 1.56
C THR A 45 -10.42 1.41 2.85
N ILE A 46 -10.54 0.43 3.77
CA ILE A 46 -11.23 0.60 5.06
C ILE A 46 -10.55 1.68 5.91
N SER A 47 -9.21 1.67 6.00
CA SER A 47 -8.43 2.65 6.76
C SER A 47 -8.67 4.09 6.25
N TYR A 48 -8.73 4.27 4.93
CA TYR A 48 -9.04 5.56 4.31
C TYR A 48 -10.43 6.06 4.71
N LEU A 49 -11.45 5.20 4.61
CA LEU A 49 -12.83 5.54 4.98
C LEU A 49 -12.96 5.90 6.46
N LEU A 50 -12.36 5.13 7.35
CA LEU A 50 -12.34 5.40 8.78
C LEU A 50 -11.66 6.74 9.10
N LYS A 51 -10.53 7.04 8.45
CA LYS A 51 -9.81 8.31 8.61
C LYS A 51 -10.63 9.53 8.17
N LYS A 52 -11.54 9.35 7.21
CA LYS A 52 -12.49 10.38 6.77
C LYS A 52 -13.79 10.39 7.59
N HIS A 53 -13.86 9.65 8.70
CA HIS A 53 -15.02 9.51 9.57
C HIS A 53 -16.27 9.00 8.83
N ALA A 54 -16.10 8.05 7.91
CA ALA A 54 -17.21 7.31 7.31
C ALA A 54 -17.74 6.25 8.29
N ILE A 55 -18.97 5.79 8.06
CA ILE A 55 -19.48 4.53 8.61
C ILE A 55 -19.17 3.46 7.56
N VAL A 56 -18.33 2.47 7.90
CA VAL A 56 -17.91 1.44 6.95
C VAL A 56 -18.85 0.25 7.04
N VAL A 57 -19.55 -0.06 5.96
CA VAL A 57 -20.41 -1.24 5.85
C VAL A 57 -19.72 -2.24 4.92
N VAL A 58 -19.29 -3.38 5.45
CA VAL A 58 -18.60 -4.43 4.69
C VAL A 58 -19.60 -5.52 4.31
N ALA A 59 -19.64 -5.89 3.04
CA ALA A 59 -20.50 -6.96 2.54
C ALA A 59 -19.81 -7.81 1.48
N ALA A 60 -20.27 -9.04 1.29
CA ALA A 60 -19.74 -9.97 0.29
C ALA A 60 -20.85 -10.81 -0.35
N SER A 61 -20.57 -11.33 -1.56
CA SER A 61 -21.49 -12.18 -2.35
C SER A 61 -20.75 -13.39 -2.90
N PHE A 62 -20.86 -14.54 -2.21
CA PHE A 62 -20.06 -15.73 -2.52
C PHE A 62 -20.73 -17.05 -2.16
N GLY A 63 -20.17 -18.15 -2.67
CA GLY A 63 -20.61 -19.51 -2.36
C GLY A 63 -21.87 -19.97 -3.12
N PRO A 64 -22.14 -21.30 -3.14
CA PRO A 64 -23.27 -21.89 -3.83
C PRO A 64 -24.55 -21.87 -2.98
N LEU A 65 -25.05 -20.67 -2.66
CA LEU A 65 -26.33 -20.51 -1.94
C LEU A 65 -27.48 -20.25 -2.93
N PRO A 66 -28.58 -21.03 -2.88
CA PRO A 66 -29.76 -20.76 -3.71
C PRO A 66 -30.54 -19.51 -3.24
N GLY A 67 -30.49 -19.23 -1.94
CA GLY A 67 -31.04 -18.03 -1.32
C GLY A 67 -32.54 -18.13 -1.02
N ILE A 68 -32.99 -17.35 -0.03
CA ILE A 68 -34.41 -17.19 0.31
C ILE A 68 -35.05 -16.02 -0.45
N THR A 69 -36.37 -15.96 -0.49
CA THR A 69 -37.09 -14.86 -1.13
C THR A 69 -37.09 -13.60 -0.26
N LEU A 70 -37.06 -12.42 -0.88
CA LEU A 70 -37.15 -11.13 -0.18
C LEU A 70 -38.48 -10.94 0.58
N ASN A 71 -39.58 -11.50 0.04
CA ASN A 71 -40.96 -11.26 0.49
C ASN A 71 -41.43 -12.17 1.64
N LEU A 72 -40.52 -12.73 2.44
CA LEU A 72 -40.88 -13.57 3.58
C LEU A 72 -41.45 -12.76 4.74
N SER A 73 -42.34 -13.40 5.52
CA SER A 73 -42.79 -12.82 6.77
C SER A 73 -41.62 -12.66 7.75
N ARG A 74 -41.72 -11.69 8.68
CA ARG A 74 -40.66 -11.42 9.66
C ARG A 74 -40.24 -12.67 10.43
N LYS A 75 -41.21 -13.47 10.89
CA LYS A 75 -40.99 -14.69 11.67
C LYS A 75 -40.26 -15.77 10.86
N GLU A 76 -40.65 -15.97 9.60
CA GLU A 76 -40.00 -16.95 8.73
C GLU A 76 -38.58 -16.56 8.37
N ARG A 77 -38.34 -15.27 8.13
CA ARG A 77 -37.00 -14.75 7.88
C ARG A 77 -36.09 -14.89 9.09
N GLU A 78 -36.56 -14.51 10.28
CA GLU A 78 -35.80 -14.68 11.53
C GLU A 78 -35.45 -16.16 11.77
N ALA A 79 -36.40 -17.07 11.55
CA ALA A 79 -36.16 -18.51 11.64
C ALA A 79 -35.13 -19.01 10.61
N ALA A 80 -35.18 -18.51 9.37
CA ALA A 80 -34.20 -18.86 8.33
C ALA A 80 -32.79 -18.36 8.66
N LEU A 81 -32.67 -17.14 9.20
CA LEU A 81 -31.41 -16.56 9.66
C LEU A 81 -30.82 -17.34 10.84
N GLU A 82 -31.64 -17.72 11.81
CA GLU A 82 -31.22 -18.57 12.92
C GLU A 82 -30.77 -19.96 12.44
N ALA A 83 -31.50 -20.57 11.52
CA ALA A 83 -31.12 -21.85 10.94
C ALA A 83 -29.77 -21.76 10.21
N PHE A 84 -29.56 -20.72 9.40
CA PHE A 84 -28.30 -20.49 8.70
C PHE A 84 -27.10 -20.34 9.65
N ARG A 85 -27.29 -19.64 10.76
CA ARG A 85 -26.29 -19.50 11.82
C ARG A 85 -26.02 -20.82 12.55
N ARG A 86 -27.06 -21.57 12.92
CA ARG A 86 -26.91 -22.90 13.56
C ARG A 86 -26.21 -23.92 12.66
N GLU A 87 -26.26 -23.70 11.35
CA GLU A 87 -25.61 -24.51 10.33
C GLU A 87 -24.20 -24.00 9.97
N ASP A 88 -23.63 -23.08 10.76
CA ASP A 88 -22.30 -22.50 10.52
C ASP A 88 -22.14 -21.92 9.10
N GLY A 89 -23.23 -21.38 8.54
CA GLY A 89 -23.25 -20.82 7.19
C GLY A 89 -23.26 -21.85 6.05
N LEU A 90 -23.43 -23.15 6.32
CA LEU A 90 -23.48 -24.20 5.29
C LEU A 90 -24.74 -24.15 4.43
N GLY A 91 -25.83 -23.56 4.94
CA GLY A 91 -27.06 -23.32 4.17
C GLY A 91 -27.86 -24.57 3.82
N TYR A 92 -27.82 -25.63 4.66
CA TYR A 92 -28.61 -26.84 4.45
C TYR A 92 -30.11 -26.57 4.39
N THR A 93 -30.64 -25.81 5.37
CA THR A 93 -32.07 -25.46 5.38
C THR A 93 -32.43 -24.52 4.24
N ASN A 94 -31.50 -23.63 3.86
CA ASN A 94 -31.67 -22.71 2.72
C ASN A 94 -31.79 -23.53 1.41
N PHE A 95 -30.87 -24.47 1.17
CA PHE A 95 -30.92 -25.38 0.03
C PHE A 95 -32.21 -26.22 0.05
N PHE A 96 -32.55 -26.85 1.17
CA PHE A 96 -33.78 -27.62 1.31
C PHE A 96 -35.03 -26.78 1.00
N SER A 97 -35.02 -25.49 1.34
CA SER A 97 -36.13 -24.59 1.08
C SER A 97 -36.40 -24.38 -0.41
N SER A 98 -35.35 -24.41 -1.25
CA SER A 98 -35.42 -24.25 -2.70
C SER A 98 -35.94 -25.48 -3.47
N LEU A 99 -35.99 -26.65 -2.82
CA LEU A 99 -36.43 -27.90 -3.45
C LEU A 99 -37.94 -27.93 -3.71
N THR A 100 -38.36 -28.79 -4.63
CA THR A 100 -39.79 -29.01 -4.90
C THR A 100 -40.49 -29.72 -3.72
N PRO A 101 -41.83 -29.56 -3.55
CA PRO A 101 -42.55 -30.23 -2.47
C PRO A 101 -42.38 -31.76 -2.43
N ALA A 102 -42.24 -32.40 -3.61
CA ALA A 102 -42.07 -33.83 -3.75
C ALA A 102 -40.67 -34.29 -3.28
N GLU A 103 -39.62 -33.56 -3.66
CA GLU A 103 -38.25 -33.81 -3.20
C GLU A 103 -38.13 -33.64 -1.68
N LYS A 104 -38.75 -32.60 -1.11
CA LYS A 104 -38.75 -32.37 0.34
C LYS A 104 -39.31 -33.58 1.11
N VAL A 105 -40.41 -34.15 0.64
CA VAL A 105 -41.02 -35.33 1.28
C VAL A 105 -40.09 -36.54 1.17
N LYS A 106 -39.50 -36.76 -0.01
CA LYS A 106 -38.55 -37.86 -0.25
C LYS A 106 -37.29 -37.77 0.63
N LEU A 107 -36.84 -36.56 0.93
CA LEU A 107 -35.70 -36.35 1.82
C LEU A 107 -36.09 -36.55 3.29
N LEU A 108 -37.24 -36.03 3.72
CA LEU A 108 -37.72 -36.21 5.10
C LEU A 108 -37.98 -37.68 5.44
N SER A 109 -38.47 -38.48 4.49
CA SER A 109 -38.67 -39.92 4.69
C SER A 109 -37.37 -40.73 4.81
N ARG A 110 -36.22 -40.12 4.50
CA ARG A 110 -34.89 -40.75 4.64
C ARG A 110 -34.22 -40.43 5.98
N VAL A 111 -34.81 -39.54 6.79
CA VAL A 111 -34.27 -39.17 8.10
C VAL A 111 -34.61 -40.30 9.09
N PRO A 112 -33.61 -40.97 9.69
CA PRO A 112 -33.86 -42.05 10.65
C PRO A 112 -34.55 -41.49 11.91
N GLY A 113 -35.65 -42.12 12.33
CA GLY A 113 -36.42 -41.74 13.53
C GLY A 113 -37.44 -40.62 13.33
N LEU A 114 -37.68 -40.17 12.09
CA LEU A 114 -38.72 -39.19 11.77
C LEU A 114 -39.95 -39.91 11.18
N ASP A 115 -40.99 -40.11 11.98
CA ASP A 115 -42.26 -40.70 11.52
C ASP A 115 -43.06 -39.70 10.68
N PHE A 116 -42.68 -39.55 9.41
CA PHE A 116 -43.40 -38.72 8.45
C PHE A 116 -44.32 -39.60 7.57
N THR A 117 -45.62 -39.62 7.86
CA THR A 117 -46.62 -40.24 6.99
C THR A 117 -47.10 -39.22 5.94
N PRO A 118 -46.92 -39.48 4.63
CA PRO A 118 -47.42 -38.57 3.61
C PRO A 118 -48.95 -38.62 3.57
N SER A 119 -49.63 -37.53 3.93
CA SER A 119 -51.08 -37.42 3.73
C SER A 119 -51.38 -37.48 2.22
N PRO A 120 -52.32 -38.33 1.76
CA PRO A 120 -52.67 -38.41 0.36
C PRO A 120 -53.26 -37.07 -0.12
N ALA A 121 -52.90 -36.73 -1.37
CA ALA A 121 -53.16 -35.44 -1.99
C ALA A 121 -54.63 -35.00 -1.94
N SER A 122 -54.85 -33.74 -1.56
CA SER A 122 -56.10 -33.01 -1.77
C SER A 122 -56.41 -32.89 -3.27
N ALA A 123 -57.67 -33.16 -3.61
CA ALA A 123 -58.28 -33.07 -4.94
C ALA A 123 -57.98 -31.75 -5.70
N PRO A 124 -58.04 -31.74 -7.05
CA PRO A 124 -57.77 -30.55 -7.85
C PRO A 124 -58.89 -29.53 -7.63
N GLY A 125 -58.57 -28.40 -6.99
CA GLY A 125 -59.54 -27.32 -6.78
C GLY A 125 -59.33 -26.40 -5.58
N TYR A 126 -58.35 -26.66 -4.69
CA TYR A 126 -58.08 -25.79 -3.55
C TYR A 126 -56.71 -25.11 -3.65
N HIS A 127 -56.69 -23.79 -3.42
CA HIS A 127 -55.48 -22.98 -3.29
C HIS A 127 -54.52 -23.63 -2.28
N GLN A 128 -53.30 -23.93 -2.76
CA GLN A 128 -52.25 -24.59 -1.98
C GLN A 128 -51.94 -23.83 -0.69
N ALA A 129 -52.12 -24.50 0.46
CA ALA A 129 -51.54 -24.05 1.72
C ALA A 129 -50.00 -23.99 1.59
N PRO A 130 -49.33 -22.99 2.16
CA PRO A 130 -47.92 -22.78 1.93
C PRO A 130 -47.08 -23.91 2.55
N ASN A 131 -46.00 -24.25 1.85
CA ASN A 131 -44.97 -25.26 2.13
C ASN A 131 -44.22 -25.12 3.49
N THR A 132 -44.72 -24.32 4.44
CA THR A 132 -43.99 -23.75 5.59
C THR A 132 -43.64 -24.77 6.67
N GLY A 133 -44.47 -25.80 6.89
CA GLY A 133 -44.23 -26.81 7.93
C GLY A 133 -43.03 -27.73 7.68
N LYS A 134 -42.79 -28.12 6.42
CA LYS A 134 -41.74 -29.09 6.06
C LYS A 134 -40.33 -28.52 6.24
N THR A 135 -40.13 -27.27 5.83
CA THR A 135 -38.84 -26.58 5.97
C THR A 135 -38.55 -26.30 7.45
N SER A 136 -39.57 -25.94 8.24
CA SER A 136 -39.45 -25.78 9.70
C SER A 136 -39.00 -27.08 10.37
N LEU A 137 -39.65 -28.21 10.06
CA LEU A 137 -39.27 -29.53 10.55
C LEU A 137 -37.82 -29.89 10.20
N PHE A 138 -37.43 -29.70 8.93
CA PHE A 138 -36.05 -29.95 8.52
C PHE A 138 -35.05 -29.06 9.28
N GLY A 139 -35.41 -27.79 9.51
CA GLY A 139 -34.59 -26.84 10.27
C GLY A 139 -34.28 -27.28 11.70
N THR A 140 -35.17 -28.04 12.34
CA THR A 140 -34.97 -28.56 13.71
C THR A 140 -34.01 -29.75 13.82
N LEU A 141 -33.64 -30.38 12.70
CA LEU A 141 -32.72 -31.53 12.69
C LEU A 141 -31.27 -31.11 13.03
N SER A 142 -30.47 -32.08 13.48
CA SER A 142 -29.05 -31.85 13.71
C SER A 142 -28.28 -31.66 12.39
N ASN A 143 -27.15 -30.95 12.42
CA ASN A 143 -26.34 -30.71 11.22
C ASN A 143 -25.81 -32.02 10.60
N GLU A 144 -25.54 -33.03 11.42
CA GLU A 144 -25.13 -34.37 10.96
C GLU A 144 -26.23 -35.07 10.16
N GLN A 145 -27.47 -35.05 10.67
CA GLN A 145 -28.63 -35.62 9.98
C GLN A 145 -28.89 -34.90 8.66
N LYS A 146 -28.85 -33.56 8.66
CA LYS A 146 -29.02 -32.74 7.46
C LYS A 146 -27.96 -33.05 6.40
N SER A 147 -26.68 -33.07 6.81
CA SER A 147 -25.55 -33.39 5.95
C SER A 147 -25.67 -34.79 5.34
N ALA A 148 -25.98 -35.81 6.15
CA ALA A 148 -26.11 -37.18 5.69
C ALA A 148 -27.20 -37.34 4.62
N VAL A 149 -28.37 -36.77 4.84
CA VAL A 149 -29.50 -36.87 3.91
C VAL A 149 -29.25 -36.08 2.62
N LEU A 150 -28.70 -34.87 2.71
CA LEU A 150 -28.44 -34.04 1.54
C LEU A 150 -27.29 -34.58 0.68
N ARG A 151 -26.17 -34.99 1.28
CA ARG A 151 -25.03 -35.54 0.54
C ARG A 151 -25.35 -36.90 -0.09
N ALA A 152 -26.20 -37.71 0.53
CA ALA A 152 -26.66 -38.96 -0.07
C ALA A 152 -27.61 -38.73 -1.26
N ALA A 153 -28.42 -37.67 -1.24
CA ALA A 153 -29.34 -37.35 -2.33
C ALA A 153 -28.69 -36.55 -3.46
N TYR A 154 -27.73 -35.68 -3.13
CA TYR A 154 -27.06 -34.77 -4.04
C TYR A 154 -25.52 -34.87 -3.85
N PRO A 155 -24.89 -35.97 -4.28
CA PRO A 155 -23.46 -36.21 -4.06
C PRO A 155 -22.54 -35.21 -4.79
N ASN A 156 -23.05 -34.57 -5.85
CA ASN A 156 -22.32 -33.57 -6.63
C ASN A 156 -22.53 -32.13 -6.11
N GLN A 157 -23.33 -31.94 -5.07
CA GLN A 157 -23.59 -30.61 -4.49
C GLN A 157 -22.58 -30.34 -3.37
N ASP A 158 -21.75 -29.33 -3.56
CA ASP A 158 -20.82 -28.87 -2.54
C ASP A 158 -21.52 -27.97 -1.52
N PHE A 159 -21.36 -28.32 -0.24
CA PHE A 159 -21.81 -27.52 0.89
C PHE A 159 -20.58 -26.95 1.60
N VAL A 160 -20.35 -25.65 1.42
CA VAL A 160 -19.23 -24.90 1.98
C VAL A 160 -19.79 -23.80 2.87
N SER A 161 -19.11 -23.46 3.95
CA SER A 161 -19.53 -22.35 4.81
C SER A 161 -19.49 -21.04 4.01
N CYS A 162 -20.63 -20.36 3.96
CA CYS A 162 -20.84 -19.14 3.19
C CYS A 162 -21.19 -17.94 4.09
N THR A 163 -20.91 -18.01 5.39
CA THR A 163 -21.13 -16.89 6.31
C THR A 163 -19.95 -15.92 6.30
N THR A 164 -20.25 -14.63 6.43
CA THR A 164 -19.28 -13.54 6.60
C THR A 164 -18.90 -13.32 8.08
N PHE A 165 -19.51 -14.04 9.02
CA PHE A 165 -19.23 -13.91 10.45
C PHE A 165 -17.73 -13.93 10.80
N PRO A 166 -16.88 -14.78 10.18
CA PRO A 166 -15.43 -14.77 10.44
C PRO A 166 -14.72 -13.45 10.09
N PHE A 167 -15.30 -12.61 9.23
CA PHE A 167 -14.73 -11.30 8.87
C PHE A 167 -14.66 -10.38 10.10
N VAL A 168 -15.56 -10.55 11.06
CA VAL A 168 -15.59 -9.73 12.28
C VAL A 168 -14.30 -9.91 13.06
N ALA A 169 -13.88 -11.16 13.29
CA ALA A 169 -12.65 -11.47 14.00
C ALA A 169 -11.42 -10.95 13.23
N ALA A 170 -11.38 -11.17 11.92
CA ALA A 170 -10.29 -10.71 11.06
C ALA A 170 -10.16 -9.17 11.06
N LEU A 171 -11.26 -8.45 10.86
CA LEU A 171 -11.27 -6.98 10.88
C LEU A 171 -10.97 -6.43 12.27
N GLN A 172 -11.45 -7.06 13.34
CA GLN A 172 -11.15 -6.64 14.71
C GLN A 172 -9.65 -6.80 15.03
N GLN A 173 -8.98 -7.82 14.49
CA GLN A 173 -7.55 -8.00 14.60
C GLN A 173 -6.76 -6.89 13.90
N HIS A 174 -7.21 -6.45 12.72
CA HIS A 174 -6.56 -5.36 11.97
C HIS A 174 -6.87 -3.96 12.54
N PHE A 175 -8.02 -3.79 13.20
CA PHE A 175 -8.48 -2.50 13.75
C PHE A 175 -8.84 -2.61 15.25
N PRO A 176 -7.87 -2.83 16.16
CA PRO A 176 -8.13 -3.10 17.58
C PRO A 176 -8.80 -1.95 18.35
N GLY A 177 -8.79 -0.73 17.82
CA GLY A 177 -9.45 0.44 18.41
C GLY A 177 -10.80 0.80 17.78
N VAL A 178 -11.29 0.00 16.83
CA VAL A 178 -12.54 0.27 16.10
C VAL A 178 -13.58 -0.76 16.50
N GLN A 179 -14.81 -0.32 16.71
CA GLN A 179 -15.94 -1.21 16.97
C GLN A 179 -16.35 -1.90 15.66
N VAL A 180 -16.19 -3.23 15.62
CA VAL A 180 -16.67 -4.08 14.51
C VAL A 180 -17.93 -4.81 14.95
N THR A 181 -19.04 -4.60 14.24
CA THR A 181 -20.34 -5.19 14.59
C THR A 181 -20.88 -6.08 13.48
N PHE A 182 -21.49 -7.21 13.84
CA PHE A 182 -22.08 -8.14 12.88
C PHE A 182 -23.59 -7.93 12.72
N ALA A 183 -24.05 -7.79 11.49
CA ALA A 183 -25.46 -7.72 11.13
C ALA A 183 -25.93 -9.07 10.53
N PRO A 184 -26.77 -9.85 11.24
CA PRO A 184 -27.33 -11.11 10.71
C PRO A 184 -28.04 -10.97 9.38
N ASP A 185 -28.79 -9.88 9.24
CA ASP A 185 -29.66 -9.65 8.11
C ASP A 185 -29.03 -8.55 7.25
N CYS A 186 -28.53 -8.95 6.09
CA CYS A 186 -27.87 -8.04 5.16
C CYS A 186 -28.83 -7.04 4.50
N MET A 187 -30.14 -7.27 4.60
CA MET A 187 -31.17 -6.35 4.08
C MET A 187 -31.71 -5.38 5.12
N ARG A 188 -31.45 -5.64 6.41
CA ARG A 188 -31.94 -4.82 7.54
C ARG A 188 -30.88 -4.71 8.63
N PRO A 189 -29.76 -4.03 8.35
CA PRO A 189 -28.72 -3.87 9.34
C PRO A 189 -29.19 -2.95 10.49
N PRO A 190 -28.69 -3.15 11.71
CA PRO A 190 -29.07 -2.35 12.87
C PRO A 190 -28.51 -0.92 12.76
N THR A 191 -29.35 0.04 12.35
CA THR A 191 -28.96 1.45 12.12
C THR A 191 -28.43 2.14 13.39
N ILE A 192 -28.88 1.72 14.58
CA ILE A 192 -28.47 2.30 15.88
C ILE A 192 -26.97 2.07 16.17
N GLN A 193 -26.36 1.05 15.55
CA GLN A 193 -24.96 0.67 15.77
C GLN A 193 -24.00 1.32 14.75
N MET A 194 -24.53 2.14 13.85
CA MET A 194 -23.79 2.83 12.78
C MET A 194 -23.37 4.23 13.22
N GLN A 195 -22.27 4.33 13.99
CA GLN A 195 -21.67 5.62 14.34
C GLN A 195 -20.46 5.92 13.44
N PRO A 196 -20.17 7.19 13.12
CA PRO A 196 -18.98 7.55 12.34
C PRO A 196 -17.71 6.93 12.94
N GLY A 197 -16.95 6.21 12.12
CA GLY A 197 -15.75 5.50 12.56
C GLY A 197 -15.98 4.08 13.08
N THR A 198 -17.19 3.51 12.97
CA THR A 198 -17.44 2.07 13.22
C THR A 198 -17.44 1.25 11.93
N ILE A 199 -17.24 -0.06 12.07
CA ILE A 199 -17.36 -1.05 10.99
C ILE A 199 -18.57 -1.94 11.27
N VAL A 200 -19.43 -2.12 10.27
CA VAL A 200 -20.54 -3.08 10.29
C VAL A 200 -20.33 -4.11 9.20
N VAL A 201 -20.28 -5.38 9.58
CA VAL A 201 -20.19 -6.52 8.64
C VAL A 201 -21.59 -7.07 8.42
N LEU A 202 -22.05 -7.04 7.17
CA LEU A 202 -23.32 -7.63 6.76
C LEU A 202 -23.15 -9.11 6.43
N GLU A 203 -24.18 -9.90 6.72
CA GLU A 203 -24.21 -11.27 6.23
C GLU A 203 -24.15 -11.36 4.69
N ASN A 204 -23.75 -12.51 4.16
CA ASN A 204 -23.61 -12.76 2.73
C ASN A 204 -24.89 -12.39 1.94
N TYR A 205 -24.74 -11.57 0.90
CA TYR A 205 -25.87 -11.14 0.07
C TYR A 205 -26.57 -12.29 -0.66
N ARG A 206 -25.86 -13.39 -0.96
CA ARG A 206 -26.46 -14.59 -1.57
C ARG A 206 -27.37 -15.36 -0.62
N PHE A 207 -27.47 -14.94 0.64
CA PHE A 207 -28.54 -15.43 1.51
C PHE A 207 -29.92 -15.14 0.92
N TYR A 208 -30.07 -14.06 0.15
CA TYR A 208 -31.27 -13.76 -0.63
C TYR A 208 -31.08 -14.14 -2.10
N ARG A 209 -32.07 -14.86 -2.66
CA ARG A 209 -32.03 -15.33 -4.05
C ARG A 209 -31.93 -14.19 -5.06
N ASN A 210 -32.48 -13.03 -4.68
CA ASN A 210 -32.53 -11.82 -5.49
C ASN A 210 -31.14 -11.33 -5.91
N GLU A 211 -30.09 -11.63 -5.16
CA GLU A 211 -28.71 -11.24 -5.49
C GLU A 211 -28.24 -11.83 -6.82
N ILE A 212 -28.59 -13.10 -7.09
CA ILE A 212 -28.16 -13.87 -8.27
C ILE A 212 -29.32 -14.13 -9.25
N ALA A 213 -30.45 -13.43 -9.08
CA ALA A 213 -31.64 -13.66 -9.89
C ALA A 213 -31.36 -13.36 -11.37
N THR A 214 -31.87 -14.22 -12.25
CA THR A 214 -31.78 -14.02 -13.71
C THR A 214 -32.66 -12.86 -14.17
N VAL A 215 -33.81 -12.68 -13.52
CA VAL A 215 -34.77 -11.60 -13.78
C VAL A 215 -34.27 -10.29 -13.19
N ALA A 216 -34.20 -9.23 -14.00
CA ALA A 216 -33.69 -7.93 -13.57
C ALA A 216 -34.54 -7.27 -12.49
N GLU A 217 -35.87 -7.37 -12.56
CA GLU A 217 -36.79 -6.78 -11.57
C GLU A 217 -36.54 -7.31 -10.15
N GLU A 218 -36.25 -8.62 -10.01
CA GLU A 218 -35.93 -9.19 -8.69
C GLU A 218 -34.61 -8.64 -8.14
N ARG A 219 -33.61 -8.41 -8.99
CA ARG A 219 -32.33 -7.80 -8.59
C ARG A 219 -32.51 -6.34 -8.21
N ILE A 220 -33.28 -5.58 -9.00
CA ILE A 220 -33.58 -4.17 -8.74
C ILE A 220 -34.30 -4.01 -7.40
N ALA A 221 -35.28 -4.85 -7.10
CA ALA A 221 -36.00 -4.81 -5.83
C ALA A 221 -35.08 -4.98 -4.60
N MET A 222 -34.05 -5.83 -4.70
CA MET A 222 -33.04 -5.95 -3.64
C MET A 222 -32.14 -4.71 -3.60
N ALA A 223 -31.71 -4.20 -4.74
CA ALA A 223 -30.87 -3.03 -4.84
C ALA A 223 -31.56 -1.75 -4.31
N GLU A 224 -32.88 -1.60 -4.48
CA GLU A 224 -33.67 -0.48 -3.92
C GLU A 224 -33.62 -0.47 -2.38
N VAL A 225 -33.75 -1.64 -1.75
CA VAL A 225 -33.65 -1.76 -0.29
C VAL A 225 -32.24 -1.42 0.19
N LEU A 226 -31.20 -1.88 -0.53
CA LEU A 226 -29.81 -1.55 -0.22
C LEU A 226 -29.52 -0.05 -0.39
N ALA A 227 -30.03 0.57 -1.47
CA ALA A 227 -29.82 1.98 -1.78
C ALA A 227 -30.41 2.93 -0.72
N ALA A 228 -31.48 2.52 -0.02
CA ALA A 228 -32.03 3.30 1.09
C ALA A 228 -31.08 3.39 2.30
N GLU A 229 -30.26 2.35 2.52
CA GLU A 229 -29.39 2.23 3.68
C GLU A 229 -27.93 2.63 3.42
N ILE A 230 -27.57 2.95 2.17
CA ILE A 230 -26.20 3.18 1.74
C ILE A 230 -26.10 4.52 1.02
N ASP A 231 -25.11 5.32 1.41
CA ASP A 231 -24.88 6.63 0.81
C ASP A 231 -23.77 6.61 -0.24
N VAL A 232 -22.80 5.70 -0.11
CA VAL A 232 -21.64 5.58 -1.00
C VAL A 232 -21.39 4.10 -1.31
N PHE A 233 -21.26 3.76 -2.60
CA PHE A 233 -20.91 2.40 -3.03
C PHE A 233 -19.47 2.32 -3.53
N ILE A 234 -18.74 1.34 -2.98
CA ILE A 234 -17.36 1.02 -3.35
C ILE A 234 -17.29 -0.47 -3.67
N ASN A 235 -16.91 -0.79 -4.89
CA ASN A 235 -16.68 -2.16 -5.33
C ASN A 235 -15.20 -2.51 -5.20
N ASP A 236 -14.88 -3.43 -4.30
CA ASP A 236 -13.55 -3.98 -4.07
C ASP A 236 -13.52 -5.51 -4.33
N SER A 237 -14.49 -6.02 -5.11
CA SER A 237 -14.66 -7.43 -5.45
C SER A 237 -14.52 -7.67 -6.96
N PHE A 238 -13.27 -7.74 -7.46
CA PHE A 238 -13.01 -8.00 -8.88
C PHE A 238 -13.55 -9.38 -9.32
N GLY A 239 -13.42 -10.41 -8.47
CA GLY A 239 -13.87 -11.77 -8.76
C GLY A 239 -15.38 -11.89 -9.07
N THR A 240 -16.22 -11.00 -8.54
CA THR A 240 -17.67 -10.99 -8.81
C THR A 240 -18.07 -10.08 -9.98
N SER A 241 -17.16 -9.26 -10.51
CA SER A 241 -17.47 -8.20 -11.47
C SER A 241 -17.89 -8.69 -12.87
N HIS A 242 -17.66 -9.96 -13.17
CA HIS A 242 -18.14 -10.62 -14.39
C HIS A 242 -19.63 -11.00 -14.33
N ARG A 243 -20.24 -11.00 -13.14
CA ARG A 243 -21.64 -11.37 -12.94
C ARG A 243 -22.52 -10.13 -12.83
N THR A 244 -23.71 -10.24 -13.41
CA THR A 244 -24.78 -9.27 -13.20
C THR A 244 -25.49 -9.55 -11.89
N LEU A 245 -25.06 -8.90 -10.81
CA LEU A 245 -25.60 -9.07 -9.45
C LEU A 245 -26.42 -7.84 -9.01
N ALA A 246 -27.32 -8.02 -8.04
CA ALA A 246 -28.04 -6.90 -7.44
C ALA A 246 -27.08 -5.92 -6.76
N SER A 247 -26.14 -6.44 -5.96
CA SER A 247 -25.16 -5.65 -5.21
C SER A 247 -24.12 -4.93 -6.09
N ASN A 248 -23.66 -5.54 -7.19
CA ASN A 248 -22.55 -4.99 -7.98
C ASN A 248 -22.98 -4.23 -9.25
N VAL A 249 -24.16 -4.52 -9.82
CA VAL A 249 -24.65 -3.86 -11.04
C VAL A 249 -25.80 -2.93 -10.73
N GLU A 250 -26.88 -3.45 -10.13
CA GLU A 250 -28.12 -2.69 -10.01
C GLU A 250 -28.01 -1.59 -8.94
N LEU A 251 -27.35 -1.86 -7.80
CA LEU A 251 -27.12 -0.87 -6.75
C LEU A 251 -26.35 0.39 -7.22
N PRO A 252 -25.14 0.28 -7.82
CA PRO A 252 -24.44 1.46 -8.33
C PRO A 252 -25.20 2.19 -9.45
N LYS A 253 -25.96 1.46 -10.28
CA LYS A 253 -26.83 2.08 -11.29
C LYS A 253 -27.94 2.91 -10.65
N LEU A 254 -28.59 2.40 -9.61
CA LEU A 254 -29.63 3.13 -8.87
C LEU A 254 -29.09 4.35 -8.14
N GLN A 255 -27.90 4.24 -7.55
CA GLN A 255 -27.22 5.36 -6.87
C GLN A 255 -26.64 6.39 -7.84
N LEU A 256 -26.55 6.07 -9.14
CA LEU A 256 -25.89 6.87 -10.18
C LEU A 256 -24.41 7.18 -9.87
N HIS A 257 -23.83 6.52 -8.87
CA HIS A 257 -22.43 6.61 -8.52
C HIS A 257 -21.87 5.28 -8.03
N GLY A 258 -20.57 5.06 -8.24
CA GLY A 258 -19.85 3.91 -7.72
C GLY A 258 -18.35 4.06 -7.98
N ALA A 259 -17.54 3.67 -7.01
CA ALA A 259 -16.09 3.73 -7.11
C ALA A 259 -15.44 2.35 -6.97
N ALA A 260 -14.23 2.20 -7.49
CA ALA A 260 -13.35 1.08 -7.24
C ALA A 260 -12.62 1.25 -5.90
N GLY A 261 -12.62 0.20 -5.08
CA GLY A 261 -11.70 0.08 -3.94
C GLY A 261 -10.27 -0.18 -4.41
N LEU A 262 -9.30 -0.22 -3.48
CA LEU A 262 -7.89 -0.35 -3.84
C LEU A 262 -7.51 -1.72 -4.42
N SER A 263 -8.16 -2.82 -4.02
CA SER A 263 -7.92 -4.13 -4.63
C SER A 263 -8.46 -4.15 -6.06
N MET A 264 -9.68 -3.63 -6.26
CA MET A 264 -10.26 -3.44 -7.60
C MET A 264 -9.40 -2.54 -8.48
N GLU A 265 -8.95 -1.38 -7.96
CA GLU A 265 -8.12 -0.42 -8.70
C GLU A 265 -6.82 -1.07 -9.18
N ARG A 266 -6.18 -1.89 -8.32
CA ARG A 266 -4.97 -2.64 -8.70
C ARG A 266 -5.22 -3.60 -9.85
N GLU A 267 -6.31 -4.37 -9.79
CA GLU A 267 -6.71 -5.25 -10.88
C GLU A 267 -6.96 -4.46 -12.17
N LEU A 268 -7.75 -3.37 -12.10
CA LEU A 268 -8.06 -2.50 -13.25
C LEU A 268 -6.80 -1.88 -13.87
N ALA A 269 -5.91 -1.32 -13.05
CA ALA A 269 -4.66 -0.71 -13.50
C ALA A 269 -3.76 -1.73 -14.20
N PHE A 270 -3.69 -2.95 -13.66
CA PHE A 270 -2.95 -4.03 -14.26
C PHE A 270 -3.54 -4.40 -15.64
N TYR A 271 -4.83 -4.75 -15.69
CA TYR A 271 -5.47 -5.21 -16.92
C TYR A 271 -5.49 -4.13 -17.99
N SER A 272 -5.65 -2.85 -17.60
CA SER A 272 -5.54 -1.72 -18.50
C SER A 272 -4.15 -1.65 -19.15
N LYS A 273 -3.08 -1.81 -18.36
CA LYS A 273 -1.71 -1.85 -18.88
C LYS A 273 -1.46 -3.07 -19.76
N PHE A 274 -1.90 -4.24 -19.33
CA PHE A 274 -1.72 -5.51 -20.03
C PHE A 274 -2.43 -5.54 -21.39
N LEU A 275 -3.66 -5.04 -21.47
CA LEU A 275 -4.44 -5.11 -22.69
C LEU A 275 -4.24 -3.94 -23.65
N SER A 276 -3.84 -2.76 -23.16
CA SER A 276 -3.64 -1.60 -24.03
C SER A 276 -2.29 -1.62 -24.75
N HIS A 277 -1.20 -1.87 -24.01
CA HIS A 277 0.17 -1.90 -24.55
C HIS A 277 1.04 -2.88 -23.74
N PRO A 278 0.88 -4.20 -23.92
CA PRO A 278 1.73 -5.17 -23.24
C PRO A 278 3.19 -5.01 -23.67
N SER A 279 4.12 -5.30 -22.75
CA SER A 279 5.55 -5.30 -23.06
C SER A 279 5.93 -6.61 -23.76
N HIS A 280 6.21 -6.53 -25.06
CA HIS A 280 6.67 -7.67 -25.85
C HIS A 280 8.18 -7.97 -25.62
N PRO A 281 8.63 -9.24 -25.72
CA PRO A 281 7.83 -10.43 -25.98
C PRO A 281 6.95 -10.83 -24.78
N LEU A 282 5.66 -11.03 -25.05
CA LEU A 282 4.60 -11.43 -24.14
C LEU A 282 4.36 -12.94 -24.28
N ALA A 283 4.60 -13.67 -23.19
CA ALA A 283 4.28 -15.08 -23.07
C ALA A 283 3.01 -15.30 -22.24
N VAL A 284 2.27 -16.34 -22.58
CA VAL A 284 1.11 -16.81 -21.80
C VAL A 284 1.29 -18.28 -21.45
N MET A 285 1.15 -18.60 -20.17
CA MET A 285 1.13 -19.98 -19.66
C MET A 285 -0.31 -20.37 -19.30
N VAL A 286 -0.85 -21.38 -19.96
CA VAL A 286 -2.23 -21.85 -19.78
C VAL A 286 -2.22 -23.29 -19.27
N GLY A 287 -2.82 -23.48 -18.08
CA GLY A 287 -2.99 -24.78 -17.45
C GLY A 287 -4.41 -25.03 -16.93
N GLY A 288 -4.58 -26.16 -16.24
CA GLY A 288 -5.82 -26.57 -15.57
C GLY A 288 -6.65 -27.63 -16.30
N SER A 289 -7.82 -27.95 -15.73
CA SER A 289 -8.72 -29.03 -16.15
C SER A 289 -9.92 -28.59 -17.01
N ASP A 290 -10.24 -27.29 -17.04
CA ASP A 290 -11.37 -26.75 -17.85
C ASP A 290 -10.95 -26.58 -19.32
N ILE A 291 -10.95 -27.70 -20.05
CA ILE A 291 -10.47 -27.77 -21.44
C ILE A 291 -11.22 -26.79 -22.35
N VAL A 292 -12.55 -26.83 -22.35
CA VAL A 292 -13.37 -26.06 -23.29
C VAL A 292 -13.19 -24.56 -23.14
N ARG A 293 -13.21 -24.04 -21.90
CA ARG A 293 -13.03 -22.60 -21.68
C ARG A 293 -11.61 -22.14 -21.97
N LYS A 294 -10.61 -22.93 -21.57
CA LYS A 294 -9.20 -22.58 -21.79
C LYS A 294 -8.81 -22.61 -23.27
N MET A 295 -9.41 -23.48 -24.07
CA MET A 295 -9.22 -23.46 -25.53
C MET A 295 -9.75 -22.17 -26.17
N ARG A 296 -10.92 -21.68 -25.73
CA ARG A 296 -11.44 -20.37 -26.19
C ARG A 296 -10.52 -19.23 -25.79
N LEU A 297 -9.94 -19.28 -24.60
CA LEU A 297 -8.92 -18.31 -24.17
C LEU A 297 -7.71 -18.35 -25.11
N ILE A 298 -7.13 -19.52 -25.36
CA ILE A 298 -5.95 -19.67 -26.22
C ILE A 298 -6.24 -19.12 -27.62
N ARG A 299 -7.41 -19.43 -28.20
CA ARG A 299 -7.83 -18.90 -29.50
C ARG A 299 -7.87 -17.37 -29.54
N ASN A 300 -8.42 -16.75 -28.50
CA ASN A 300 -8.55 -15.28 -28.42
C ASN A 300 -7.20 -14.59 -28.18
N LEU A 301 -6.25 -15.28 -27.54
CA LEU A 301 -4.91 -14.76 -27.28
C LEU A 301 -3.95 -14.97 -28.45
N ALA A 302 -4.22 -15.90 -29.37
CA ALA A 302 -3.38 -16.22 -30.51
C ALA A 302 -3.06 -15.03 -31.44
N GLU A 303 -3.83 -13.94 -31.37
CA GLU A 303 -3.61 -12.73 -32.18
C GLU A 303 -2.89 -11.60 -31.40
N ARG A 304 -2.55 -11.82 -30.12
CA ARG A 304 -2.09 -10.75 -29.20
C ARG A 304 -0.78 -11.05 -28.46
N VAL A 305 -0.28 -12.28 -28.55
CA VAL A 305 0.82 -12.78 -27.73
C VAL A 305 1.91 -13.35 -28.63
N ASP A 306 3.15 -13.36 -28.18
CA ASP A 306 4.26 -13.89 -28.98
C ASP A 306 4.50 -15.38 -28.72
N ARG A 307 4.11 -15.86 -27.53
CA ARG A 307 4.34 -17.24 -27.11
C ARG A 307 3.24 -17.78 -26.21
N ILE A 308 2.83 -19.02 -26.43
CA ILE A 308 1.84 -19.73 -25.62
C ILE A 308 2.44 -21.05 -25.13
N LEU A 309 2.53 -21.20 -23.82
CA LEU A 309 2.91 -22.42 -23.14
C LEU A 309 1.63 -23.10 -22.63
N ILE A 310 1.43 -24.38 -22.96
CA ILE A 310 0.20 -25.11 -22.61
C ILE A 310 0.57 -26.32 -21.75
N ALA A 311 -0.09 -26.49 -20.60
CA ALA A 311 0.12 -27.63 -19.70
C ALA A 311 -1.18 -28.08 -19.03
N GLY A 312 -1.11 -29.09 -18.16
CA GLY A 312 -2.30 -29.69 -17.53
C GLY A 312 -3.20 -30.39 -18.55
N ALA A 313 -4.46 -30.64 -18.19
CA ALA A 313 -5.37 -31.40 -19.04
C ALA A 313 -5.71 -30.68 -20.36
N VAL A 314 -5.62 -29.34 -20.40
CA VAL A 314 -5.82 -28.57 -21.64
C VAL A 314 -4.74 -28.83 -22.70
N ALA A 315 -3.59 -29.40 -22.35
CA ALA A 315 -2.56 -29.77 -23.33
C ALA A 315 -2.95 -30.98 -24.19
N PHE A 316 -3.78 -31.91 -23.70
CA PHE A 316 -4.07 -33.16 -24.41
C PHE A 316 -4.73 -32.98 -25.78
N PRO A 317 -5.76 -32.12 -25.97
CA PRO A 317 -6.29 -31.85 -27.29
C PRO A 317 -5.23 -31.42 -28.31
N PHE A 318 -4.24 -30.61 -27.89
CA PHE A 318 -3.14 -30.14 -28.75
C PHE A 318 -2.11 -31.25 -29.04
N LEU A 319 -1.82 -32.09 -28.05
CA LEU A 319 -0.95 -33.25 -28.22
C LEU A 319 -1.60 -34.27 -29.18
N VAL A 320 -2.89 -34.55 -29.03
CA VAL A 320 -3.66 -35.43 -29.94
C VAL A 320 -3.72 -34.84 -31.36
N ALA A 321 -3.91 -33.52 -31.49
CA ALA A 321 -3.86 -32.84 -32.79
C ALA A 321 -2.49 -32.98 -33.49
N ARG A 322 -1.40 -33.11 -32.72
CA ARG A 322 -0.04 -33.43 -33.23
C ARG A 322 0.23 -34.94 -33.37
N GLY A 323 -0.78 -35.79 -33.18
CA GLY A 323 -0.67 -37.25 -33.34
C GLY A 323 -0.16 -38.01 -32.12
N ALA A 324 -0.07 -37.38 -30.94
CA ALA A 324 0.35 -38.05 -29.70
C ALA A 324 -0.81 -38.80 -29.02
N GLN A 325 -0.47 -39.80 -28.21
CA GLN A 325 -1.45 -40.53 -27.38
C GLN A 325 -1.68 -39.81 -26.05
N ALA A 326 -2.93 -39.75 -25.57
CA ALA A 326 -3.31 -38.99 -24.37
C ALA A 326 -3.56 -39.85 -23.11
N GLY A 327 -3.34 -41.17 -23.18
CA GLY A 327 -3.62 -42.09 -22.09
C GLY A 327 -5.11 -42.14 -21.71
N ARG A 328 -5.41 -42.50 -20.45
CA ARG A 328 -6.77 -42.55 -19.90
C ARG A 328 -7.30 -41.19 -19.41
N GLY A 329 -6.43 -40.19 -19.31
CA GLY A 329 -6.76 -38.87 -18.78
C GLY A 329 -7.58 -37.97 -19.73
N TYR A 330 -7.67 -38.34 -21.01
CA TYR A 330 -8.41 -37.60 -22.02
C TYR A 330 -9.06 -38.57 -23.03
N GLU A 331 -10.39 -38.54 -23.10
CA GLU A 331 -11.16 -39.41 -23.99
C GLU A 331 -11.07 -38.93 -25.46
N THR A 332 -10.84 -39.86 -26.38
CA THR A 332 -10.77 -39.61 -27.83
C THR A 332 -11.91 -40.34 -28.58
N GLY A 333 -12.27 -39.87 -29.78
CA GLY A 333 -13.32 -40.47 -30.60
C GLY A 333 -14.73 -39.98 -30.25
N GLU A 334 -15.72 -40.88 -30.13
CA GLU A 334 -17.13 -40.48 -29.92
C GLU A 334 -17.37 -39.76 -28.59
N LYS A 335 -16.62 -40.14 -27.56
CA LYS A 335 -16.69 -39.59 -26.21
C LYS A 335 -15.87 -38.30 -26.02
N GLU A 336 -15.14 -37.88 -27.05
CA GLU A 336 -14.34 -36.68 -26.98
C GLU A 336 -15.22 -35.44 -26.72
N LEU A 337 -14.72 -34.55 -25.86
CA LEU A 337 -15.36 -33.28 -25.57
C LEU A 337 -15.55 -32.46 -26.85
N ARG A 338 -16.72 -31.83 -26.96
CA ARG A 338 -17.10 -31.03 -28.13
C ARG A 338 -17.28 -29.56 -27.76
N ILE A 339 -16.93 -28.69 -28.70
CA ILE A 339 -17.02 -27.24 -28.55
C ILE A 339 -17.92 -26.70 -29.64
N SER A 340 -18.92 -25.92 -29.25
CA SER A 340 -19.69 -25.09 -30.17
C SER A 340 -18.87 -23.86 -30.54
N VAL A 341 -18.59 -23.73 -31.84
CA VAL A 341 -17.84 -22.62 -32.42
C VAL A 341 -18.79 -21.80 -33.30
N VAL A 342 -18.87 -20.50 -33.02
CA VAL A 342 -19.53 -19.52 -33.89
C VAL A 342 -18.43 -18.83 -34.68
N THR A 343 -18.30 -19.15 -35.96
CA THR A 343 -17.32 -18.52 -36.84
C THR A 343 -17.89 -17.18 -37.32
N THR A 344 -17.27 -16.07 -36.94
CA THR A 344 -17.53 -14.77 -37.56
C THR A 344 -16.55 -14.61 -38.73
N PRO A 345 -17.00 -14.38 -39.98
CA PRO A 345 -16.08 -14.27 -41.11
C PRO A 345 -15.19 -13.03 -40.98
N LEU A 346 -13.88 -13.20 -41.20
CA LEU A 346 -12.85 -12.16 -41.06
C LEU A 346 -12.96 -11.00 -42.06
N ASN A 347 -13.82 -11.11 -43.09
CA ASN A 347 -13.94 -10.12 -44.15
C ASN A 347 -15.32 -9.48 -44.16
N ASN A 348 -15.35 -8.15 -43.98
CA ASN A 348 -16.52 -7.26 -44.06
C ASN A 348 -17.26 -7.27 -45.43
N SER A 349 -16.95 -8.19 -46.35
CA SER A 349 -17.58 -8.26 -47.68
C SER A 349 -18.83 -9.15 -47.73
N LEU A 350 -19.17 -9.84 -46.64
CA LEU A 350 -20.34 -10.73 -46.54
C LEU A 350 -21.13 -10.49 -45.25
N ALA A 351 -21.43 -9.23 -44.96
CA ALA A 351 -22.38 -8.87 -43.91
C ALA A 351 -23.79 -9.32 -44.32
N GLY A 352 -24.26 -10.46 -43.80
CA GLY A 352 -25.65 -10.89 -43.99
C GLY A 352 -25.96 -12.39 -43.94
N ARG A 353 -24.96 -13.29 -43.78
CA ARG A 353 -25.25 -14.71 -43.52
C ARG A 353 -25.16 -15.00 -42.02
N GLU A 354 -26.27 -15.40 -41.42
CA GLU A 354 -26.28 -15.99 -40.07
C GLU A 354 -25.37 -17.23 -40.08
N CYS A 355 -24.29 -17.20 -39.31
CA CYS A 355 -23.39 -18.33 -39.16
C CYS A 355 -24.00 -19.33 -38.18
N LEU A 356 -24.44 -20.48 -38.69
CA LEU A 356 -24.90 -21.60 -37.87
C LEU A 356 -23.74 -22.10 -36.98
N PRO A 357 -23.97 -22.32 -35.67
CA PRO A 357 -22.95 -22.83 -34.78
C PRO A 357 -22.53 -24.24 -35.21
N THR A 358 -21.26 -24.41 -35.55
CA THR A 358 -20.70 -25.74 -35.87
C THR A 358 -20.11 -26.35 -34.62
N THR A 359 -20.47 -27.61 -34.34
CA THR A 359 -19.89 -28.39 -33.24
C THR A 359 -18.64 -29.12 -33.73
N ARG A 360 -17.50 -28.92 -33.07
CA ARG A 360 -16.22 -29.56 -33.38
C ARG A 360 -15.72 -30.36 -32.18
N THR A 361 -14.90 -31.39 -32.42
CA THR A 361 -14.17 -32.03 -31.32
C THR A 361 -13.05 -31.11 -30.82
N CYS A 362 -12.62 -31.26 -29.57
CA CYS A 362 -11.56 -30.44 -29.00
C CYS A 362 -10.23 -30.61 -29.76
N SER A 363 -9.88 -31.81 -30.21
CA SER A 363 -8.68 -32.07 -31.02
C SER A 363 -8.72 -31.35 -32.38
N GLN A 364 -9.87 -31.35 -33.07
CA GLN A 364 -10.05 -30.61 -34.31
C GLN A 364 -9.90 -29.10 -34.10
N TYR A 365 -10.50 -28.58 -33.02
CA TYR A 365 -10.39 -27.17 -32.67
C TYR A 365 -8.96 -26.79 -32.23
N ALA A 366 -8.23 -27.70 -31.57
CA ALA A 366 -6.83 -27.51 -31.23
C ALA A 366 -5.95 -27.40 -32.49
N ALA A 367 -6.18 -28.23 -33.50
CA ALA A 367 -5.47 -28.17 -34.78
C ALA A 367 -5.67 -26.82 -35.48
N GLU A 368 -6.91 -26.32 -35.49
CA GLU A 368 -7.22 -24.98 -36.02
C GLU A 368 -6.51 -23.87 -35.24
N ILE A 369 -6.51 -23.93 -33.90
CA ILE A 369 -5.78 -22.97 -33.07
C ILE A 369 -4.27 -23.00 -33.38
N LEU A 370 -3.67 -24.18 -33.53
CA LEU A 370 -2.25 -24.32 -33.88
C LEU A 370 -1.94 -23.65 -35.23
N GLN A 371 -2.79 -23.88 -36.24
CA GLN A 371 -2.65 -23.23 -37.54
C GLN A 371 -2.72 -21.69 -37.41
N ILE A 372 -3.65 -21.17 -36.62
CA ILE A 372 -3.81 -19.74 -36.43
C ILE A 372 -2.62 -19.14 -35.66
N CYS A 373 -2.07 -19.85 -34.69
CA CYS A 373 -0.84 -19.45 -34.03
C CYS A 373 0.33 -19.38 -35.02
N GLU A 374 0.47 -20.36 -35.92
CA GLU A 374 1.48 -20.35 -36.98
C GLU A 374 1.30 -19.15 -37.93
N GLU A 375 0.06 -18.87 -38.36
CA GLU A 375 -0.27 -17.71 -39.22
C GLU A 375 0.07 -16.37 -38.54
N ASN A 376 -0.06 -16.29 -37.21
CA ASN A 376 0.24 -15.08 -36.43
C ASN A 376 1.67 -15.05 -35.87
N ASN A 377 2.55 -15.99 -36.24
CA ASN A 377 3.92 -16.13 -35.72
C ASN A 377 3.99 -16.28 -34.19
N VAL A 378 3.03 -16.99 -33.60
CA VAL A 378 2.98 -17.28 -32.16
C VAL A 378 3.63 -18.64 -31.88
N ASP A 379 4.65 -18.63 -31.02
CA ASP A 379 5.38 -19.84 -30.64
C ASP A 379 4.57 -20.66 -29.61
N VAL A 380 4.11 -21.85 -30.00
CA VAL A 380 3.32 -22.75 -29.13
C VAL A 380 4.19 -23.87 -28.57
N VAL A 381 4.35 -23.87 -27.24
CA VAL A 381 5.17 -24.82 -26.49
C VAL A 381 4.27 -25.80 -25.73
N LEU A 382 4.41 -27.09 -26.02
CA LEU A 382 3.64 -28.19 -25.41
C LEU A 382 4.54 -29.06 -24.53
N PRO A 383 3.95 -29.88 -23.63
CA PRO A 383 4.71 -30.84 -22.83
C PRO A 383 5.41 -31.90 -23.69
N ILE A 384 6.64 -32.24 -23.32
CA ILE A 384 7.48 -33.25 -24.00
C ILE A 384 7.71 -34.50 -23.13
N ASP A 385 7.37 -34.42 -21.85
CA ASP A 385 7.43 -35.50 -20.88
C ASP A 385 6.33 -35.32 -19.81
N HIS A 386 5.92 -36.42 -19.18
CA HIS A 386 4.83 -36.44 -18.21
C HIS A 386 5.19 -37.26 -16.97
N LEU A 387 4.56 -36.92 -15.85
CA LEU A 387 4.44 -37.79 -14.69
C LEU A 387 3.09 -38.50 -14.77
N ALA A 388 3.08 -39.83 -14.74
CA ALA A 388 1.88 -40.64 -14.93
C ALA A 388 1.66 -41.66 -13.80
N VAL A 389 0.41 -42.04 -13.58
CA VAL A 389 -0.03 -43.05 -12.60
C VAL A 389 -1.05 -44.00 -13.23
N ALA A 390 -1.14 -45.22 -12.73
CA ALA A 390 -2.16 -46.18 -13.17
C ALA A 390 -3.57 -45.83 -12.62
N ASP A 391 -3.63 -45.34 -11.38
CA ASP A 391 -4.85 -44.94 -10.69
C ASP A 391 -4.67 -43.53 -10.07
N PRO A 392 -5.44 -42.52 -10.51
CA PRO A 392 -5.34 -41.14 -10.03
C PRO A 392 -6.04 -40.91 -8.68
N ASP A 393 -6.79 -41.87 -8.16
CA ASP A 393 -7.45 -41.74 -6.85
C ASP A 393 -6.51 -42.04 -5.68
N ILE A 394 -5.42 -42.76 -5.95
CA ILE A 394 -4.33 -42.94 -4.99
C ILE A 394 -3.50 -41.67 -4.96
N ARG A 395 -3.37 -41.04 -3.78
CA ARG A 395 -2.60 -39.81 -3.61
C ARG A 395 -1.10 -40.12 -3.40
N PRO A 396 -0.18 -39.24 -3.84
CA PRO A 396 1.25 -39.42 -3.62
C PRO A 396 1.68 -39.13 -2.17
N TYR A 397 0.90 -38.29 -1.48
CA TYR A 397 1.12 -37.86 -0.11
C TYR A 397 -0.19 -38.05 0.70
N ASP A 398 -0.50 -39.30 1.05
CA ASP A 398 -1.53 -39.62 2.06
C ASP A 398 -0.79 -40.18 3.29
N ASP A 399 -0.81 -39.40 4.39
CA ASP A 399 -0.10 -39.73 5.64
C ASP A 399 -0.95 -40.61 6.58
N THR A 400 -2.10 -41.11 6.12
CA THR A 400 -2.87 -42.10 6.88
C THR A 400 -2.16 -43.47 6.88
N GLU A 401 -1.86 -43.98 8.08
CA GLU A 401 -1.21 -45.28 8.26
C GLU A 401 -1.96 -46.39 7.52
N GLY A 402 -1.23 -47.15 6.69
CA GLY A 402 -1.75 -48.34 6.02
C GLY A 402 -2.33 -48.13 4.61
N LYS A 403 -2.35 -46.91 4.07
CA LYS A 403 -2.75 -46.68 2.66
C LYS A 403 -1.57 -46.75 1.70
N GLU A 404 -1.82 -47.32 0.53
CA GLU A 404 -0.86 -47.40 -0.58
C GLU A 404 -0.61 -46.00 -1.17
N LYS A 405 0.65 -45.69 -1.51
CA LYS A 405 1.04 -44.42 -2.13
C LYS A 405 1.08 -44.57 -3.65
N ALA A 406 0.73 -43.51 -4.36
CA ALA A 406 0.74 -43.51 -5.81
C ALA A 406 2.14 -43.82 -6.38
N LYS A 407 2.25 -44.87 -7.19
CA LYS A 407 3.48 -45.16 -7.93
C LYS A 407 3.55 -44.27 -9.18
N ILE A 408 4.34 -43.20 -9.09
CA ILE A 408 4.56 -42.25 -10.18
C ILE A 408 5.57 -42.85 -11.17
N VAL A 409 5.23 -42.82 -12.46
CA VAL A 409 6.07 -43.25 -13.58
C VAL A 409 6.42 -42.02 -14.42
N GLU A 410 7.71 -41.83 -14.71
CA GLU A 410 8.19 -40.80 -15.63
C GLU A 410 8.04 -41.29 -17.07
N VAL A 411 7.35 -40.50 -17.90
CA VAL A 411 7.11 -40.80 -19.32
C VAL A 411 7.90 -39.79 -20.14
N PRO A 412 9.10 -40.15 -20.67
CA PRO A 412 9.96 -39.25 -21.43
C PRO A 412 9.51 -39.12 -22.90
N SER A 413 8.21 -38.87 -23.10
CA SER A 413 7.59 -38.76 -24.42
C SER A 413 6.36 -37.85 -24.35
N PRO A 414 6.03 -37.09 -25.43
CA PRO A 414 4.76 -36.38 -25.51
C PRO A 414 3.53 -37.31 -25.43
N SER A 415 3.69 -38.57 -25.84
CA SER A 415 2.64 -39.60 -25.82
C SER A 415 2.58 -40.31 -24.47
N VAL A 416 1.39 -40.29 -23.84
CA VAL A 416 1.10 -41.00 -22.59
C VAL A 416 0.60 -42.42 -22.90
N PRO A 417 1.10 -43.46 -22.20
CA PRO A 417 0.63 -44.84 -22.37
C PRO A 417 -0.89 -44.98 -22.18
N PRO A 418 -1.56 -45.84 -22.96
CA PRO A 418 -3.03 -45.96 -22.98
C PRO A 418 -3.64 -46.49 -21.68
N ASP A 419 -2.83 -47.09 -20.81
CA ASP A 419 -3.21 -47.65 -19.51
C ASP A 419 -2.95 -46.69 -18.34
N MET A 420 -2.38 -45.51 -18.59
CA MET A 420 -1.99 -44.55 -17.55
C MET A 420 -2.71 -43.20 -17.65
N TYR A 421 -2.74 -42.47 -16.53
CA TYR A 421 -3.18 -41.10 -16.40
C TYR A 421 -1.97 -40.18 -16.22
N SER A 422 -1.79 -39.18 -17.09
CA SER A 422 -0.82 -38.11 -16.83
C SER A 422 -1.41 -37.14 -15.80
N VAL A 423 -0.64 -36.87 -14.75
CA VAL A 423 -1.06 -36.12 -13.56
C VAL A 423 -0.26 -34.84 -13.35
N ASP A 424 0.91 -34.71 -13.97
CA ASP A 424 1.76 -33.52 -13.96
C ASP A 424 2.78 -33.56 -15.12
N CYS A 425 3.45 -32.45 -15.39
CA CYS A 425 4.53 -32.40 -16.37
C CYS A 425 5.85 -32.92 -15.78
N GLY A 426 6.68 -33.53 -16.62
CA GLY A 426 8.03 -33.94 -16.23
C GLY A 426 9.02 -32.77 -16.16
N VAL A 427 10.25 -33.09 -15.74
CA VAL A 427 11.30 -32.08 -15.52
C VAL A 427 11.77 -31.47 -16.85
N GLU A 428 11.77 -32.22 -17.94
CA GLU A 428 12.22 -31.71 -19.24
C GLU A 428 11.23 -30.71 -19.82
N THR A 429 9.94 -30.89 -19.60
CA THR A 429 8.90 -29.91 -19.94
C THR A 429 9.09 -28.62 -19.16
N VAL A 430 9.35 -28.69 -17.85
CA VAL A 430 9.63 -27.48 -17.05
C VAL A 430 10.92 -26.79 -17.54
N ASN A 431 11.95 -27.55 -17.89
CA ASN A 431 13.18 -27.01 -18.49
C ASN A 431 12.89 -26.30 -19.82
N LEU A 432 12.08 -26.92 -20.68
CA LEU A 432 11.65 -26.36 -21.96
C LEU A 432 10.89 -25.06 -21.75
N PHE A 433 9.88 -25.05 -20.88
CA PHE A 433 9.11 -23.84 -20.57
C PHE A 433 10.00 -22.70 -20.08
N MET A 434 10.90 -22.97 -19.13
CA MET A 434 11.81 -21.93 -18.63
C MET A 434 12.80 -21.44 -19.70
N ARG A 435 13.26 -22.31 -20.60
CA ARG A 435 14.09 -21.90 -21.75
C ARG A 435 13.30 -21.02 -22.71
N SER A 436 12.06 -21.39 -23.01
CA SER A 436 11.16 -20.62 -23.85
C SER A 436 10.73 -19.29 -23.21
N LEU A 437 10.89 -19.10 -21.90
CA LEU A 437 10.65 -17.79 -21.27
C LEU A 437 11.86 -16.85 -21.34
N ARG A 438 13.04 -17.31 -21.79
CA ARG A 438 14.23 -16.45 -21.91
C ARG A 438 13.99 -15.32 -22.92
N GLY A 439 14.20 -14.09 -22.49
CA GLY A 439 14.00 -12.88 -23.31
C GLY A 439 12.57 -12.36 -23.34
N CYS A 440 11.59 -13.08 -22.77
CA CYS A 440 10.26 -12.55 -22.56
C CYS A 440 10.29 -11.43 -21.51
N ARG A 441 9.54 -10.36 -21.75
CA ARG A 441 9.41 -9.25 -20.79
C ARG A 441 8.24 -9.43 -19.85
N THR A 442 7.18 -10.09 -20.33
CA THR A 442 5.93 -10.26 -19.57
C THR A 442 5.44 -11.70 -19.71
N LEU A 443 4.95 -12.26 -18.60
CA LEU A 443 4.30 -13.56 -18.54
C LEU A 443 2.92 -13.42 -17.90
N PHE A 444 1.89 -13.93 -18.56
CA PHE A 444 0.58 -14.16 -17.96
C PHE A 444 0.38 -15.65 -17.69
N TRP A 445 0.29 -16.08 -16.43
CA TRP A 445 0.11 -17.47 -16.06
C TRP A 445 -1.28 -17.71 -15.46
N THR A 446 -2.05 -18.60 -16.08
CA THR A 446 -3.37 -19.02 -15.60
C THR A 446 -3.58 -20.53 -15.58
N GLY A 447 -3.78 -21.08 -14.39
CA GLY A 447 -4.11 -22.49 -14.16
C GLY A 447 -2.89 -23.36 -13.89
N MET A 448 -3.12 -24.48 -13.19
CA MET A 448 -2.06 -25.35 -12.69
C MET A 448 -1.46 -26.22 -13.80
N ILE A 449 -0.18 -26.56 -13.65
CA ILE A 449 0.54 -27.48 -14.55
C ILE A 449 0.16 -28.92 -14.24
N GLY A 450 0.08 -29.25 -12.94
CA GLY A 450 -0.26 -30.56 -12.42
C GLY A 450 -1.62 -30.61 -11.72
N TRP A 451 -2.03 -31.82 -11.35
CA TRP A 451 -3.28 -32.10 -10.64
C TRP A 451 -3.16 -31.80 -9.14
N TYR A 452 -3.10 -30.51 -8.82
CA TYR A 452 -2.87 -29.99 -7.47
C TYR A 452 -3.85 -30.55 -6.42
N GLY A 453 -5.16 -30.62 -6.74
CA GLY A 453 -6.19 -31.10 -5.80
C GLY A 453 -6.05 -32.58 -5.38
N LYS A 454 -5.23 -33.37 -6.08
CA LYS A 454 -4.92 -34.77 -5.74
C LYS A 454 -3.49 -34.92 -5.18
N GLY A 455 -2.75 -33.82 -5.01
CA GLY A 455 -1.38 -33.81 -4.47
C GLY A 455 -0.28 -33.97 -5.53
N PHE A 456 -0.60 -33.92 -6.83
CA PHE A 456 0.39 -33.98 -7.91
C PHE A 456 0.80 -32.55 -8.32
N CYS A 457 1.77 -31.97 -7.61
CA CYS A 457 2.13 -30.55 -7.71
C CYS A 457 3.59 -30.25 -8.08
N LYS A 458 4.47 -31.26 -8.18
CA LYS A 458 5.93 -31.08 -8.34
C LYS A 458 6.31 -30.22 -9.55
N GLY A 459 5.68 -30.41 -10.69
CA GLY A 459 5.91 -29.63 -11.91
C GLY A 459 5.46 -28.19 -11.74
N THR A 460 4.32 -27.97 -11.06
CA THR A 460 3.80 -26.63 -10.75
C THR A 460 4.72 -25.89 -9.79
N GLU A 461 5.15 -26.53 -8.70
CA GLU A 461 6.08 -25.96 -7.72
C GLU A 461 7.44 -25.64 -8.32
N SER A 462 7.99 -26.55 -9.14
CA SER A 462 9.26 -26.34 -9.82
C SER A 462 9.19 -25.17 -10.81
N PHE A 463 8.11 -25.05 -11.58
CA PHE A 463 7.92 -23.92 -12.48
C PHE A 463 7.76 -22.60 -11.71
N ALA A 464 6.91 -22.58 -10.68
CA ALA A 464 6.68 -21.40 -9.83
C ALA A 464 7.98 -20.90 -9.16
N THR A 465 8.74 -21.81 -8.58
CA THR A 465 10.01 -21.49 -7.89
C THR A 465 11.06 -20.93 -8.85
N ARG A 466 11.14 -21.49 -10.07
CA ARG A 466 12.08 -21.01 -11.10
C ARG A 466 11.61 -19.72 -11.74
N LEU A 467 10.31 -19.49 -11.87
CA LEU A 467 9.76 -18.23 -12.35
C LEU A 467 10.09 -17.09 -11.38
N ALA A 468 10.02 -17.35 -10.09
CA ALA A 468 10.30 -16.38 -9.03
C ALA A 468 11.78 -15.93 -8.97
N SER A 469 12.70 -16.61 -9.65
CA SER A 469 14.10 -16.20 -9.79
C SER A 469 14.41 -15.48 -11.11
N THR A 470 13.39 -15.18 -11.92
CA THR A 470 13.53 -14.43 -13.17
C THR A 470 13.16 -12.95 -13.01
N ASP A 471 13.68 -12.09 -13.89
CA ASP A 471 13.30 -10.67 -13.97
C ASP A 471 12.02 -10.42 -14.82
N ILE A 472 11.28 -11.48 -15.15
CA ILE A 472 10.09 -11.39 -16.00
C ILE A 472 8.97 -10.73 -15.19
N ILE A 473 8.26 -9.78 -15.82
CA ILE A 473 7.03 -9.21 -15.25
C ILE A 473 5.95 -10.28 -15.32
N ALA A 474 5.85 -11.08 -14.27
CA ALA A 474 4.90 -12.20 -14.19
C ALA A 474 3.60 -11.78 -13.50
N MET A 475 2.48 -12.17 -14.11
CA MET A 475 1.16 -12.03 -13.55
C MET A 475 0.51 -13.41 -13.41
N LEU A 476 0.03 -13.70 -12.20
CA LEU A 476 -0.61 -14.97 -11.87
C LEU A 476 -2.11 -14.74 -11.76
N ALA A 477 -2.91 -15.48 -12.51
CA ALA A 477 -4.36 -15.36 -12.49
C ALA A 477 -5.01 -16.71 -12.19
N GLY A 478 -6.01 -16.70 -11.30
CA GLY A 478 -6.73 -17.90 -10.89
C GLY A 478 -6.56 -18.19 -9.41
N GLN A 479 -7.65 -18.60 -8.75
CA GLN A 479 -7.69 -18.88 -7.33
C GLN A 479 -6.60 -19.89 -6.90
N HIS A 480 -6.50 -21.04 -7.57
CA HIS A 480 -5.48 -22.04 -7.23
C HIS A 480 -4.05 -21.55 -7.55
N THR A 481 -3.86 -20.82 -8.64
CA THR A 481 -2.56 -20.21 -8.99
C THR A 481 -2.12 -19.20 -7.93
N ALA A 482 -3.06 -18.37 -7.46
CA ALA A 482 -2.84 -17.33 -6.45
C ALA A 482 -2.53 -17.94 -5.07
N LEU A 483 -3.31 -18.93 -4.64
CA LEU A 483 -3.06 -19.64 -3.38
C LEU A 483 -1.71 -20.35 -3.40
N THR A 484 -1.37 -21.03 -4.49
CA THR A 484 -0.05 -21.68 -4.63
C THR A 484 1.09 -20.66 -4.57
N ALA A 485 0.90 -19.47 -5.13
CA ALA A 485 1.90 -18.40 -5.06
C ALA A 485 2.13 -17.90 -3.63
N LEU A 486 1.07 -17.89 -2.79
CA LEU A 486 1.15 -17.58 -1.37
C LEU A 486 1.83 -18.72 -0.60
N ASP A 487 1.39 -19.97 -0.81
CA ASP A 487 1.94 -21.16 -0.15
C ASP A 487 3.45 -21.32 -0.39
N LEU A 488 3.92 -21.00 -1.61
CA LEU A 488 5.33 -21.05 -2.00
C LEU A 488 6.12 -19.78 -1.63
N GLY A 489 5.47 -18.74 -1.09
CA GLY A 489 6.12 -17.47 -0.76
C GLY A 489 6.71 -16.75 -1.99
N ILE A 490 6.08 -16.89 -3.16
CA ILE A 490 6.50 -16.22 -4.40
C ILE A 490 5.60 -15.04 -4.77
N ALA A 491 4.49 -14.82 -4.05
CA ALA A 491 3.55 -13.73 -4.32
C ALA A 491 4.23 -12.34 -4.35
N ASP A 492 5.20 -12.09 -3.46
CA ASP A 492 5.96 -10.82 -3.41
C ASP A 492 7.05 -10.71 -4.49
N LYS A 493 7.36 -11.80 -5.18
CA LYS A 493 8.39 -11.85 -6.24
C LYS A 493 7.80 -11.70 -7.64
N VAL A 494 6.48 -11.82 -7.78
CA VAL A 494 5.78 -11.59 -9.04
C VAL A 494 5.16 -10.21 -9.06
N PHE A 495 4.84 -9.69 -10.25
CA PHE A 495 4.36 -8.32 -10.39
C PHE A 495 2.94 -8.15 -9.87
N HIS A 496 2.07 -9.12 -10.12
CA HIS A 496 0.68 -9.09 -9.67
C HIS A 496 0.10 -10.50 -9.56
N VAL A 497 -0.67 -10.74 -8.49
CA VAL A 497 -1.45 -11.96 -8.29
C VAL A 497 -2.91 -11.56 -8.29
N SER A 498 -3.66 -12.03 -9.27
CA SER A 498 -5.08 -11.75 -9.44
C SER A 498 -5.93 -12.86 -8.83
N GLY A 499 -6.71 -12.50 -7.80
CA GLY A 499 -7.78 -13.32 -7.23
C GLY A 499 -8.97 -13.51 -8.18
N GLY A 500 -9.07 -12.66 -9.22
CA GLY A 500 -10.18 -12.57 -10.16
C GLY A 500 -10.61 -13.82 -10.93
N GLY A 501 -9.80 -14.89 -10.97
CA GLY A 501 -10.16 -16.19 -11.51
C GLY A 501 -10.94 -16.18 -12.83
N LEU A 502 -12.25 -16.44 -12.75
CA LEU A 502 -13.14 -16.43 -13.91
C LEU A 502 -13.36 -15.03 -14.50
N ALA A 503 -13.41 -13.99 -13.67
CA ALA A 503 -13.56 -12.62 -14.15
C ALA A 503 -12.37 -12.21 -15.02
N SER A 504 -11.15 -12.55 -14.58
CA SER A 504 -9.92 -12.39 -15.33
C SER A 504 -9.99 -13.08 -16.70
N LEU A 505 -10.48 -14.33 -16.71
CA LEU A 505 -10.59 -15.16 -17.91
C LEU A 505 -11.62 -14.61 -18.89
N GLU A 506 -12.84 -14.30 -18.43
CA GLU A 506 -13.92 -13.76 -19.26
C GLU A 506 -13.53 -12.44 -19.89
N PHE A 507 -12.84 -11.60 -19.12
CA PHE A 507 -12.35 -10.34 -19.61
C PHE A 507 -11.26 -10.49 -20.68
N LEU A 508 -10.32 -11.41 -20.50
CA LEU A 508 -9.32 -11.75 -21.52
C LEU A 508 -9.92 -12.38 -22.77
N MET A 509 -11.06 -13.06 -22.64
CA MET A 509 -11.84 -13.56 -23.78
C MET A 509 -12.63 -12.46 -24.50
N GLY A 510 -12.54 -11.20 -24.06
CA GLY A 510 -13.26 -10.07 -24.64
C GLY A 510 -14.68 -9.89 -24.11
N GLY A 511 -15.05 -10.62 -23.05
CA GLY A 511 -16.31 -10.44 -22.33
C GLY A 511 -16.41 -9.08 -21.63
N SER A 512 -17.64 -8.64 -21.36
CA SER A 512 -17.87 -7.47 -20.52
C SER A 512 -17.67 -7.82 -19.05
N LEU A 513 -17.38 -6.80 -18.23
CA LEU A 513 -17.35 -6.91 -16.77
C LEU A 513 -18.44 -5.99 -16.19
N PRO A 514 -19.71 -6.44 -16.13
CA PRO A 514 -20.85 -5.61 -15.76
C PRO A 514 -20.66 -4.82 -14.45
N GLY A 515 -20.01 -5.42 -13.45
CA GLY A 515 -19.74 -4.79 -12.15
C GLY A 515 -18.66 -3.70 -12.17
N ILE A 516 -17.87 -3.63 -13.23
CA ILE A 516 -16.95 -2.52 -13.50
C ILE A 516 -17.63 -1.49 -14.41
N GLU A 517 -18.38 -1.95 -15.41
CA GLU A 517 -19.16 -1.07 -16.29
C GLU A 517 -20.15 -0.20 -15.52
N SER A 518 -20.71 -0.72 -14.43
CA SER A 518 -21.62 -0.01 -13.53
C SER A 518 -20.95 1.09 -12.69
N LEU A 519 -19.61 1.09 -12.55
CA LEU A 519 -18.89 2.11 -11.80
C LEU A 519 -18.79 3.41 -12.59
N THR A 520 -18.75 4.53 -11.86
CA THR A 520 -18.69 5.88 -12.44
C THR A 520 -17.39 6.07 -13.19
N ASP A 521 -17.48 6.60 -14.41
CA ASP A 521 -16.30 7.04 -15.16
C ASP A 521 -15.81 8.40 -14.62
N VAL A 522 -14.49 8.51 -14.44
CA VAL A 522 -13.80 9.74 -14.01
C VAL A 522 -14.16 10.89 -14.95
N ALA A 523 -14.35 10.62 -16.26
CA ALA A 523 -14.80 11.58 -17.27
C ALA A 523 -16.24 11.28 -17.74
N PRO A 524 -17.17 12.26 -17.74
CA PRO A 524 -18.39 12.14 -18.53
C PRO A 524 -18.04 12.14 -20.03
N PRO A 525 -18.85 11.50 -20.90
CA PRO A 525 -18.64 11.49 -22.34
C PRO A 525 -18.56 12.94 -22.87
N VAL A 526 -17.50 13.21 -23.63
CA VAL A 526 -17.23 14.54 -24.17
C VAL A 526 -18.16 14.81 -25.35
N ASP A 527 -19.16 15.68 -25.18
CA ASP A 527 -19.91 16.25 -26.30
C ASP A 527 -18.98 17.19 -27.11
N PRO A 528 -18.68 16.89 -28.39
CA PRO A 528 -17.73 17.66 -29.18
C PRO A 528 -18.19 19.10 -29.51
N LYS A 529 -19.49 19.40 -29.37
CA LYS A 529 -20.09 20.61 -29.94
C LYS A 529 -20.10 21.83 -29.01
N MET A 530 -19.74 21.70 -27.73
CA MET A 530 -20.03 22.74 -26.73
C MET A 530 -18.83 23.43 -26.05
N TYR A 531 -17.57 23.20 -26.45
CA TYR A 531 -16.44 23.61 -25.60
C TYR A 531 -15.31 24.37 -26.32
N ILE A 532 -14.79 25.38 -25.61
CA ILE A 532 -13.42 25.89 -25.79
C ILE A 532 -12.50 24.69 -25.65
N SER A 533 -11.73 24.38 -26.69
CA SER A 533 -10.92 23.17 -26.68
C SER A 533 -9.91 23.24 -25.52
N VAL A 534 -9.79 22.16 -24.72
CA VAL A 534 -8.75 22.04 -23.68
C VAL A 534 -7.38 22.41 -24.23
N ASN A 535 -7.13 22.10 -25.50
CA ASN A 535 -5.93 22.47 -26.24
C ASN A 535 -5.60 23.98 -26.16
N GLU A 536 -6.60 24.86 -26.26
CA GLU A 536 -6.39 26.31 -26.16
C GLU A 536 -6.03 26.74 -24.75
N LEU A 537 -6.68 26.16 -23.74
CA LEU A 537 -6.36 26.45 -22.34
C LEU A 537 -4.95 25.94 -21.98
N LEU A 538 -4.57 24.74 -22.44
CA LEU A 538 -3.25 24.17 -22.18
C LEU A 538 -2.11 25.00 -22.78
N ARG A 539 -2.31 25.67 -23.92
CA ARG A 539 -1.31 26.55 -24.53
C ARG A 539 -0.90 27.71 -23.63
N SER A 540 -1.82 28.19 -22.78
CA SER A 540 -1.56 29.28 -21.85
C SER A 540 -0.84 28.86 -20.57
N LEU A 541 -0.68 27.56 -20.34
CA LEU A 541 -0.11 27.04 -19.10
C LEU A 541 1.42 26.92 -19.19
N PRO A 542 2.17 27.46 -18.21
CA PRO A 542 3.63 27.36 -18.18
C PRO A 542 4.13 25.91 -18.19
N LEU A 543 3.39 24.99 -17.57
CA LEU A 543 3.73 23.57 -17.53
C LEU A 543 3.84 22.95 -18.94
N PHE A 544 3.03 23.39 -19.89
CA PHE A 544 2.98 22.85 -21.26
C PHE A 544 3.60 23.79 -22.28
N ALA A 545 4.43 24.75 -21.84
CA ALA A 545 5.12 25.69 -22.73
C ALA A 545 6.04 24.94 -23.72
N GLY A 546 6.00 25.34 -24.99
CA GLY A 546 6.80 24.72 -26.05
C GLY A 546 6.33 23.34 -26.52
N CYS A 547 5.25 22.77 -25.94
CA CYS A 547 4.62 21.57 -26.49
C CYS A 547 3.98 21.86 -27.85
N ASN A 548 4.18 20.98 -28.82
CA ASN A 548 3.58 21.11 -30.14
C ASN A 548 2.07 20.75 -30.12
N SER A 549 1.35 21.08 -31.20
CA SER A 549 -0.10 20.84 -31.29
C SER A 549 -0.50 19.35 -31.25
N HIS A 550 0.42 18.41 -31.55
CA HIS A 550 0.15 16.98 -31.42
C HIS A 550 0.26 16.56 -29.95
N GLN A 551 1.35 16.92 -29.29
CA GLN A 551 1.59 16.70 -27.85
C GLN A 551 0.46 17.29 -27.00
N LEU A 552 0.04 18.53 -27.27
CA LEU A 552 -1.07 19.16 -26.56
C LEU A 552 -2.39 18.41 -26.74
N ARG A 553 -2.65 17.86 -27.92
CA ARG A 553 -3.84 17.03 -28.16
C ARG A 553 -3.78 15.71 -27.39
N THR A 554 -2.60 15.09 -27.34
CA THR A 554 -2.37 13.86 -26.57
C THR A 554 -2.60 14.10 -25.08
N VAL A 555 -2.07 15.19 -24.54
CA VAL A 555 -2.29 15.61 -23.16
C VAL A 555 -3.76 15.96 -22.90
N ALA A 556 -4.37 16.76 -23.77
CA ALA A 556 -5.77 17.19 -23.62
C ALA A 556 -6.76 16.04 -23.56
N ARG A 557 -6.52 14.94 -24.31
CA ARG A 557 -7.33 13.71 -24.26
C ARG A 557 -7.32 13.03 -22.90
N LYS A 558 -6.30 13.28 -22.09
CA LYS A 558 -6.13 12.69 -20.75
C LYS A 558 -6.68 13.59 -19.64
N PHE A 559 -7.05 14.83 -19.94
CA PHE A 559 -7.73 15.70 -18.99
C PHE A 559 -9.20 15.32 -18.85
N VAL A 560 -9.67 15.39 -17.61
CA VAL A 560 -11.00 14.93 -17.24
C VAL A 560 -11.86 16.14 -16.86
N ARG A 561 -13.03 16.27 -17.47
CA ARG A 561 -13.98 17.35 -17.17
C ARG A 561 -14.82 17.02 -15.93
N ARG A 562 -14.91 17.94 -14.97
CA ARG A 562 -15.87 17.91 -13.85
C ARG A 562 -16.68 19.19 -13.80
N VAL A 563 -17.95 19.06 -13.42
CA VAL A 563 -18.86 20.17 -13.12
C VAL A 563 -19.07 20.20 -11.62
N HIS A 564 -19.01 21.38 -11.04
CA HIS A 564 -19.15 21.62 -9.61
C HIS A 564 -20.32 22.60 -9.38
N GLY A 565 -21.17 22.27 -8.42
CA GLY A 565 -22.17 23.17 -7.86
C GLY A 565 -21.54 24.23 -6.95
N GLU A 566 -22.30 25.28 -6.64
CA GLU A 566 -21.83 26.32 -5.74
C GLU A 566 -21.54 25.74 -4.34
N GLY A 567 -20.33 25.98 -3.82
CA GLY A 567 -19.91 25.47 -2.50
C GLY A 567 -19.25 24.08 -2.52
N ASP A 568 -19.24 23.37 -3.65
CA ASP A 568 -18.57 22.06 -3.75
C ASP A 568 -17.07 22.19 -3.49
N PHE A 569 -16.54 21.35 -2.59
CA PHE A 569 -15.12 21.36 -2.28
C PHE A 569 -14.33 20.51 -3.26
N LEU A 570 -13.16 21.01 -3.65
CA LEU A 570 -12.21 20.26 -4.47
C LEU A 570 -11.20 19.52 -3.59
N PHE A 571 -10.70 20.16 -2.54
CA PHE A 571 -9.81 19.57 -1.52
C PHE A 571 -9.71 20.49 -0.30
N HIS A 572 -9.34 19.92 0.85
CA HIS A 572 -9.15 20.66 2.10
C HIS A 572 -7.69 20.98 2.37
N ARG A 573 -7.46 21.97 3.25
CA ARG A 573 -6.15 22.19 3.85
C ARG A 573 -5.62 20.91 4.50
N GLY A 574 -4.38 20.56 4.22
CA GLY A 574 -3.71 19.34 4.68
C GLY A 574 -3.88 18.12 3.78
N ASP A 575 -4.88 18.11 2.87
CA ASP A 575 -5.00 17.06 1.86
C ASP A 575 -3.81 17.13 0.88
N ARG A 576 -3.38 15.99 0.36
CA ARG A 576 -2.33 15.97 -0.67
C ARG A 576 -2.92 16.34 -2.02
N HIS A 577 -2.19 17.15 -2.79
CA HIS A 577 -2.52 17.36 -4.19
C HIS A 577 -2.26 16.05 -4.96
N THR A 578 -3.33 15.34 -5.31
CA THR A 578 -3.29 14.18 -6.20
C THR A 578 -3.54 14.55 -7.65
N CYS A 579 -4.18 15.72 -7.87
CA CYS A 579 -4.62 16.22 -9.15
C CYS A 579 -4.29 17.71 -9.31
N MET A 580 -4.01 18.13 -10.54
CA MET A 580 -4.08 19.52 -10.97
C MET A 580 -5.47 19.83 -11.50
N TYR A 581 -6.03 20.99 -11.17
CA TYR A 581 -7.31 21.48 -11.69
C TYR A 581 -7.08 22.72 -12.55
N LEU A 582 -7.82 22.82 -13.67
CA LEU A 582 -7.83 23.92 -14.63
C LEU A 582 -9.27 24.40 -14.80
N VAL A 583 -9.56 25.66 -14.51
CA VAL A 583 -10.93 26.18 -14.59
C VAL A 583 -11.27 26.50 -16.05
N ALA A 584 -12.30 25.86 -16.58
CA ALA A 584 -12.79 26.09 -17.94
C ALA A 584 -13.91 27.13 -18.00
N ARG A 585 -14.78 27.12 -17.00
CA ARG A 585 -15.95 28.00 -16.85
C ARG A 585 -16.29 28.12 -15.36
N GLY A 586 -16.82 29.27 -14.94
CA GLY A 586 -17.08 29.56 -13.51
C GLY A 586 -15.80 29.96 -12.78
N GLY A 587 -15.70 29.62 -11.50
CA GLY A 587 -14.50 29.88 -10.71
C GLY A 587 -14.48 29.21 -9.35
N LEU A 588 -13.30 29.17 -8.76
CA LEU A 588 -13.03 28.55 -7.46
C LEU A 588 -12.61 29.63 -6.45
N VAL A 589 -12.80 29.34 -5.18
CA VAL A 589 -12.38 30.17 -4.06
C VAL A 589 -11.52 29.34 -3.12
N ALA A 590 -10.35 29.86 -2.76
CA ALA A 590 -9.47 29.28 -1.77
C ALA A 590 -9.61 30.00 -0.41
N HIS A 591 -9.47 29.25 0.69
CA HIS A 591 -9.56 29.74 2.07
C HIS A 591 -8.40 29.20 2.91
N TYR A 592 -7.83 30.00 3.82
CA TYR A 592 -6.76 29.56 4.73
C TYR A 592 -7.27 28.79 5.97
N GLY A 593 -8.56 28.92 6.31
CA GLY A 593 -9.19 28.26 7.46
C GLY A 593 -10.09 27.07 7.08
N GLU A 594 -10.45 26.26 8.07
CA GLU A 594 -11.48 25.21 7.94
C GLU A 594 -12.92 25.79 8.00
N ASP A 595 -13.07 27.02 8.51
CA ASP A 595 -14.35 27.65 8.78
C ASP A 595 -14.95 28.40 7.57
N TYR A 596 -16.22 28.11 7.31
CA TYR A 596 -17.08 28.64 6.24
C TYR A 596 -17.21 30.17 6.21
N SER A 597 -16.89 30.85 7.32
CA SER A 597 -17.03 32.30 7.50
C SER A 597 -15.76 33.10 7.22
N SER A 598 -14.64 32.45 6.90
CA SER A 598 -13.38 33.12 6.62
C SER A 598 -13.40 33.86 5.28
N THR A 599 -12.72 35.00 5.22
CA THR A 599 -12.56 35.75 3.97
C THR A 599 -11.71 34.96 2.98
N PRO A 600 -12.09 34.92 1.69
CA PRO A 600 -11.39 34.12 0.70
C PRO A 600 -9.97 34.63 0.48
N SER A 601 -8.99 33.71 0.49
CA SER A 601 -7.58 34.03 0.27
C SER A 601 -7.31 34.43 -1.17
N ARG A 602 -7.92 33.72 -2.12
CA ARG A 602 -7.84 34.02 -3.56
C ARG A 602 -9.00 33.40 -4.34
N TYR A 603 -9.32 34.04 -5.46
CA TYR A 603 -10.25 33.54 -6.47
C TYR A 603 -9.47 32.96 -7.65
N VAL A 604 -9.94 31.83 -8.20
CA VAL A 604 -9.34 31.15 -9.35
C VAL A 604 -10.36 31.07 -10.48
N GLY A 605 -10.15 31.89 -11.51
CA GLY A 605 -11.06 32.03 -12.65
C GLY A 605 -10.66 31.21 -13.87
N LYS A 606 -11.43 31.34 -14.94
CA LYS A 606 -11.20 30.67 -16.24
C LYS A 606 -9.74 30.79 -16.72
N GLY A 607 -9.17 29.68 -17.16
CA GLY A 607 -7.79 29.56 -17.64
C GLY A 607 -6.74 29.46 -16.51
N GLN A 608 -7.13 29.66 -15.26
CA GLN A 608 -6.25 29.52 -14.11
C GLN A 608 -6.31 28.11 -13.52
N THR A 609 -5.27 27.78 -12.75
CA THR A 609 -5.05 26.43 -12.24
C THR A 609 -4.86 26.37 -10.74
N VAL A 610 -5.16 25.22 -10.18
CA VAL A 610 -4.93 24.89 -8.77
C VAL A 610 -4.13 23.59 -8.67
N GLY A 611 -3.07 23.59 -7.87
CA GLY A 611 -2.23 22.41 -7.66
C GLY A 611 -1.37 22.03 -8.87
N MET A 612 -1.02 22.98 -9.76
CA MET A 612 -0.31 22.71 -11.02
C MET A 612 1.06 22.06 -10.85
N TYR A 613 1.80 22.42 -9.81
CA TYR A 613 3.11 21.81 -9.53
C TYR A 613 3.05 20.93 -8.29
N GLU A 614 2.16 21.26 -7.35
CA GLU A 614 1.97 20.59 -6.09
C GLU A 614 1.57 19.13 -6.28
N PHE A 615 0.77 18.82 -7.32
CA PHE A 615 0.36 17.44 -7.62
C PHE A 615 1.51 16.55 -8.12
N ILE A 616 2.54 17.14 -8.71
CA ILE A 616 3.76 16.43 -9.12
C ILE A 616 4.58 16.05 -7.89
N THR A 617 4.67 16.96 -6.92
CA THR A 617 5.39 16.74 -5.66
C THR A 617 4.58 16.03 -4.58
N GLN A 618 3.27 15.82 -4.80
CA GLN A 618 2.33 15.32 -3.79
C GLN A 618 2.33 16.16 -2.50
N ALA A 619 2.52 17.47 -2.64
CA ALA A 619 2.57 18.39 -1.51
C ALA A 619 1.21 18.50 -0.83
N GLN A 620 1.21 18.83 0.47
CA GLN A 620 -0.01 19.09 1.22
C GLN A 620 -0.56 20.48 0.86
N SER A 621 -1.87 20.56 0.70
CA SER A 621 -2.56 21.81 0.45
C SER A 621 -2.48 22.72 1.68
N MET A 622 -2.18 23.99 1.46
CA MET A 622 -2.19 25.02 2.49
C MET A 622 -3.55 25.72 2.60
N GLU A 623 -4.44 25.49 1.64
CA GLU A 623 -5.73 26.15 1.49
C GLU A 623 -6.85 25.11 1.26
N THR A 624 -8.07 25.43 1.69
CA THR A 624 -9.27 24.70 1.31
C THR A 624 -9.88 25.36 0.07
N VAL A 625 -10.12 24.61 -1.00
CA VAL A 625 -10.62 25.15 -2.27
C VAL A 625 -12.02 24.64 -2.57
N ARG A 626 -12.92 25.55 -2.94
CA ARG A 626 -14.31 25.25 -3.29
C ARG A 626 -14.79 25.98 -4.54
N ALA A 627 -15.86 25.51 -5.17
CA ALA A 627 -16.52 26.18 -6.27
C ALA A 627 -17.26 27.44 -5.79
N ALA A 628 -17.03 28.53 -6.50
CA ALA A 628 -17.56 29.85 -6.19
C ALA A 628 -18.95 30.09 -6.80
N LEU A 629 -19.21 29.46 -7.95
CA LEU A 629 -20.37 29.70 -8.79
C LEU A 629 -21.06 28.38 -9.10
N PRO A 630 -22.39 28.38 -9.27
CA PRO A 630 -23.10 27.25 -9.84
C PRO A 630 -22.60 27.02 -11.28
N ASP A 631 -22.46 25.77 -11.69
CA ASP A 631 -21.91 25.34 -12.99
C ASP A 631 -20.42 25.64 -13.21
N THR A 632 -19.60 25.58 -12.16
CA THR A 632 -18.15 25.69 -12.31
C THR A 632 -17.60 24.44 -12.98
N VAL A 633 -17.03 24.60 -14.18
CA VAL A 633 -16.44 23.49 -14.96
C VAL A 633 -14.94 23.54 -14.81
N THR A 634 -14.35 22.41 -14.41
CA THR A 634 -12.90 22.23 -14.32
C THR A 634 -12.44 21.06 -15.17
N TYR A 635 -11.25 21.15 -15.74
CA TYR A 635 -10.50 20.03 -16.28
C TYR A 635 -9.43 19.63 -15.27
N HIS A 636 -9.29 18.36 -14.95
CA HIS A 636 -8.26 17.90 -14.03
C HIS A 636 -7.39 16.81 -14.63
N LEU A 637 -6.13 16.78 -14.19
CA LEU A 637 -5.12 15.79 -14.56
C LEU A 637 -4.54 15.20 -13.28
N SER A 638 -4.67 13.89 -13.09
CA SER A 638 -4.13 13.21 -11.91
C SER A 638 -2.64 12.91 -12.08
N PHE A 639 -1.95 12.73 -10.96
CA PHE A 639 -0.54 12.35 -10.95
C PHE A 639 -0.28 11.02 -11.66
N PHE A 640 -1.16 10.04 -11.47
CA PHE A 640 -1.06 8.73 -12.12
C PHE A 640 -1.15 8.84 -13.64
N VAL A 641 -2.10 9.65 -14.14
CA VAL A 641 -2.28 9.89 -15.58
C VAL A 641 -1.11 10.69 -16.16
N LEU A 642 -0.56 11.65 -15.40
CA LEU A 642 0.68 12.32 -15.79
C LEU A 642 1.84 11.31 -15.91
N ASN A 643 2.01 10.41 -14.93
CA ASN A 643 3.06 9.41 -14.96
C ASN A 643 2.90 8.45 -16.16
N ASP A 644 1.67 8.05 -16.48
CA ASP A 644 1.34 7.28 -17.70
C ASP A 644 1.76 8.05 -18.97
N LEU A 645 1.42 9.34 -19.06
CA LEU A 645 1.82 10.21 -20.16
C LEU A 645 3.35 10.33 -20.30
N LEU A 646 4.07 10.48 -19.19
CA LEU A 646 5.52 10.61 -19.19
C LEU A 646 6.20 9.30 -19.64
N ASN A 647 5.65 8.15 -19.24
CA ASN A 647 6.17 6.83 -19.64
C ASN A 647 5.84 6.50 -21.09
N GLY A 648 4.66 6.90 -21.58
CA GLY A 648 4.22 6.62 -22.95
C GLY A 648 4.82 7.54 -24.01
N TYR A 649 5.23 8.77 -23.64
CA TYR A 649 5.70 9.79 -24.58
C TYR A 649 7.00 10.44 -24.10
N PRO A 650 8.18 9.88 -24.42
CA PRO A 650 9.48 10.35 -23.94
C PRO A 650 9.77 11.82 -24.30
N ASP A 651 9.40 12.26 -25.50
CA ASP A 651 9.61 13.64 -25.95
C ASP A 651 8.77 14.65 -25.16
N LEU A 652 7.53 14.27 -24.84
CA LEU A 652 6.67 15.06 -23.96
C LEU A 652 7.27 15.11 -22.56
N ALA A 653 7.83 14.01 -22.06
CA ALA A 653 8.45 13.96 -20.75
C ALA A 653 9.64 14.91 -20.66
N ILE A 654 10.55 14.90 -21.65
CA ILE A 654 11.69 15.82 -21.69
C ILE A 654 11.23 17.28 -21.64
N GLN A 655 10.24 17.64 -22.46
CA GLN A 655 9.69 18.99 -22.51
C GLN A 655 9.06 19.41 -21.17
N LEU A 656 8.26 18.53 -20.57
CA LEU A 656 7.66 18.75 -19.25
C LEU A 656 8.74 18.90 -18.17
N PHE A 657 9.75 18.04 -18.14
CA PHE A 657 10.85 18.15 -17.17
C PHE A 657 11.60 19.47 -17.29
N GLN A 658 11.83 19.97 -18.50
CA GLN A 658 12.40 21.30 -18.71
C GLN A 658 11.50 22.40 -18.14
N ASN A 659 10.19 22.35 -18.44
CA ASN A 659 9.21 23.33 -17.96
C ASN A 659 8.98 23.29 -16.44
N ILE A 660 9.23 22.14 -15.81
CA ILE A 660 9.07 21.92 -14.37
C ILE A 660 10.35 22.31 -13.62
N SER A 661 11.53 22.18 -14.25
CA SER A 661 12.83 22.35 -13.59
C SER A 661 13.01 23.72 -12.93
N GLU A 662 12.71 24.81 -13.65
CA GLU A 662 12.89 26.16 -13.16
C GLU A 662 11.79 26.59 -12.16
N PRO A 663 10.49 26.31 -12.39
CA PRO A 663 9.45 26.53 -11.38
C PRO A 663 9.64 25.70 -10.12
N LEU A 664 10.07 24.43 -10.19
CA LEU A 664 10.41 23.67 -8.98
C LEU A 664 11.62 24.25 -8.27
N ARG A 665 12.61 24.76 -9.00
CA ARG A 665 13.76 25.46 -8.41
C ARG A 665 13.31 26.75 -7.73
N GLN A 666 12.37 27.46 -8.33
CA GLN A 666 11.78 28.68 -7.77
C GLN A 666 10.83 28.39 -6.61
N ILE A 667 9.98 27.36 -6.64
CA ILE A 667 9.14 26.92 -5.50
C ILE A 667 10.04 26.48 -4.35
N VAL A 668 11.10 25.70 -4.66
CA VAL A 668 12.14 25.36 -3.69
C VAL A 668 12.76 26.62 -3.09
N ASN A 669 12.97 27.68 -3.88
CA ASN A 669 13.53 28.96 -3.45
C ASN A 669 12.50 29.89 -2.76
N VAL A 670 11.23 29.89 -3.14
CA VAL A 670 10.15 30.68 -2.53
C VAL A 670 9.77 30.07 -1.20
N ASP A 671 9.72 28.74 -1.10
CA ASP A 671 9.73 28.04 0.19
C ASP A 671 10.99 28.40 0.98
N TYR A 672 12.15 28.53 0.33
CA TYR A 672 13.42 28.93 0.98
C TYR A 672 13.37 30.36 1.55
N TYR A 673 12.64 31.29 0.92
CA TYR A 673 12.52 32.69 1.31
C TYR A 673 11.32 32.98 2.23
N ASN A 674 10.21 32.25 2.10
CA ASN A 674 9.03 32.38 2.97
C ASN A 674 9.18 31.61 4.31
N GLN A 675 10.28 30.85 4.48
CA GLN A 675 10.67 30.24 5.75
C GLN A 675 11.20 31.31 6.72
N GLN A 676 10.31 31.94 7.49
CA GLN A 676 10.68 32.99 8.44
C GLN A 676 11.44 32.50 9.69
N THR A 677 11.75 31.20 9.86
CA THR A 677 12.47 30.72 11.05
C THR A 677 13.77 29.94 10.74
N PRO A 678 14.90 30.30 11.36
CA PRO A 678 16.22 29.66 11.17
C PRO A 678 16.23 28.14 11.41
N THR A 679 15.29 27.63 12.19
CA THR A 679 15.13 26.21 12.55
C THR A 679 14.65 25.36 11.37
N GLN A 680 13.79 25.89 10.49
CA GLN A 680 13.29 25.17 9.32
C GLN A 680 14.36 25.07 8.22
N VAL A 681 15.16 26.14 8.05
CA VAL A 681 16.34 26.16 7.18
C VAL A 681 17.40 25.15 7.66
N ALA A 682 17.63 25.07 8.98
CA ALA A 682 18.55 24.10 9.58
C ALA A 682 18.06 22.65 9.42
N TRP A 683 16.76 22.39 9.61
CA TRP A 683 16.15 21.08 9.41
C TRP A 683 16.28 20.62 7.96
N ARG A 684 16.08 21.49 6.97
CA ARG A 684 16.09 21.08 5.56
C ARG A 684 17.50 20.90 5.00
N ASN A 685 18.47 21.70 5.44
CA ASN A 685 19.90 21.48 5.14
C ASN A 685 20.40 20.18 5.78
N SER A 686 19.74 19.75 6.87
CA SER A 686 19.98 18.45 7.49
C SER A 686 19.57 17.28 6.58
N CYS A 687 18.45 17.40 5.87
CA CYS A 687 17.95 16.31 5.01
C CYS A 687 18.56 16.30 3.59
N ARG A 688 19.25 17.37 3.17
CA ARG A 688 19.85 17.48 1.81
C ARG A 688 21.35 17.31 1.76
N THR A 689 22.06 17.31 2.88
CA THR A 689 23.48 16.96 2.91
C THR A 689 23.61 15.43 2.95
N ARG A 690 24.18 14.80 1.92
CA ARG A 690 24.57 13.37 1.92
C ARG A 690 25.85 13.11 2.75
N VAL A 691 26.05 13.93 3.76
CA VAL A 691 26.91 13.65 4.90
C VAL A 691 25.93 13.38 6.03
N PRO A 692 25.99 12.25 6.75
CA PRO A 692 25.13 12.09 7.91
C PRO A 692 25.36 13.31 8.81
N LEU A 693 24.30 14.00 9.19
CA LEU A 693 24.41 14.90 10.34
C LEU A 693 24.96 14.07 11.48
N PRO A 694 25.93 14.59 12.23
CA PRO A 694 26.03 14.21 13.61
C PRO A 694 25.01 15.09 14.35
N CYS A 695 23.72 14.83 14.54
CA CYS A 695 22.78 13.73 14.41
C CYS A 695 21.39 14.40 14.35
N THR A 696 20.35 13.76 13.84
CA THR A 696 18.96 14.28 13.95
C THR A 696 18.42 14.03 15.36
N ILE A 697 18.07 15.09 16.08
CA ILE A 697 17.65 15.03 17.49
C ILE A 697 16.11 14.92 17.59
N PRO A 698 15.56 13.90 18.28
CA PRO A 698 14.17 13.89 18.72
C PRO A 698 13.89 15.06 19.67
N ARG A 699 12.76 15.78 19.50
CA ARG A 699 12.42 17.01 20.26
C ARG A 699 12.50 16.90 21.79
N ASN A 700 12.46 15.69 22.36
CA ASN A 700 12.44 15.49 23.82
C ASN A 700 13.77 14.98 24.42
N THR A 701 14.79 14.65 23.63
CA THR A 701 16.05 14.06 24.14
C THR A 701 17.25 15.01 24.13
N ALA A 702 17.18 16.14 23.43
CA ALA A 702 18.28 17.11 23.29
C ALA A 702 18.84 17.63 24.62
N LEU A 703 17.93 17.97 25.55
CA LEU A 703 18.27 18.53 26.85
C LEU A 703 19.09 17.56 27.72
N TRP A 704 18.69 16.29 27.74
CA TRP A 704 19.35 15.27 28.57
C TRP A 704 20.73 14.89 28.01
N GLU A 705 20.89 14.85 26.68
CA GLU A 705 22.19 14.64 26.06
C GLU A 705 23.16 15.79 26.38
N ASP A 706 22.72 17.05 26.26
CA ASP A 706 23.54 18.23 26.59
C ASP A 706 23.94 18.25 28.08
N VAL A 707 23.03 17.89 28.98
CA VAL A 707 23.26 17.82 30.43
C VAL A 707 24.28 16.71 30.77
N VAL A 708 24.10 15.50 30.24
CA VAL A 708 25.02 14.38 30.48
C VAL A 708 26.42 14.68 29.91
N GLN A 709 26.47 15.29 28.72
CA GLN A 709 27.74 15.67 28.10
C GLN A 709 28.49 16.73 28.92
N ASP A 710 27.82 17.77 29.41
CA ASP A 710 28.46 18.82 30.20
C ASP A 710 28.94 18.33 31.57
N VAL A 711 28.23 17.39 32.19
CA VAL A 711 28.71 16.71 33.42
C VAL A 711 30.00 15.93 33.14
N ILE A 712 30.04 15.16 32.06
CA ILE A 712 31.23 14.36 31.68
C ILE A 712 32.40 15.28 31.29
N ILE A 713 32.15 16.34 30.52
CA ILE A 713 33.14 17.33 30.12
C ILE A 713 33.68 18.07 31.35
N ALA A 714 32.81 18.50 32.27
CA ALA A 714 33.23 19.15 33.52
C ALA A 714 34.11 18.22 34.35
N VAL A 715 33.73 16.97 34.55
CA VAL A 715 34.50 16.00 35.35
C VAL A 715 35.82 15.60 34.67
N ALA A 716 35.82 15.35 33.36
CA ALA A 716 37.00 14.88 32.62
C ALA A 716 38.01 16.01 32.34
N LEU A 717 37.53 17.21 31.98
CA LEU A 717 38.40 18.31 31.56
C LEU A 717 38.88 19.17 32.72
N GLN A 718 38.21 19.16 33.87
CA GLN A 718 38.68 19.88 35.06
C GLN A 718 39.98 19.27 35.61
N LYS A 719 40.12 17.93 35.56
CA LYS A 719 41.38 17.22 35.86
C LYS A 719 42.53 17.61 34.90
N LEU A 720 42.22 17.80 33.62
CA LEU A 720 43.21 18.21 32.61
C LEU A 720 43.63 19.68 32.77
N THR A 721 42.69 20.58 33.07
CA THR A 721 43.00 22.00 33.27
C THR A 721 43.80 22.25 34.54
N MET A 722 43.47 21.60 35.66
CA MET A 722 44.19 21.80 36.93
C MET A 722 45.63 21.30 36.91
N ARG A 723 45.98 20.36 36.02
CA ARG A 723 47.34 19.84 35.88
C ARG A 723 48.32 20.85 35.24
N PHE A 724 47.79 21.86 34.53
CA PHE A 724 48.58 22.84 33.77
C PHE A 724 48.33 24.30 34.19
N THR A 725 47.45 24.55 35.16
CA THR A 725 47.24 25.87 35.77
C THR A 725 47.54 25.77 37.27
N PRO A 726 48.56 26.45 37.81
CA PRO A 726 48.77 26.50 39.25
C PRO A 726 47.65 27.34 39.87
N TYR A 727 46.57 26.68 40.32
CA TYR A 727 45.57 27.31 41.17
C TYR A 727 46.10 27.20 42.60
N VAL A 728 46.76 28.26 43.08
CA VAL A 728 47.14 28.37 44.50
C VAL A 728 45.98 29.06 45.21
N PRO A 729 45.12 28.33 45.95
CA PRO A 729 44.21 29.00 46.88
C PRO A 729 45.06 29.69 47.95
N LYS A 730 44.86 30.99 48.17
CA LYS A 730 45.40 31.68 49.35
C LYS A 730 44.67 31.16 50.59
N THR A 731 45.17 30.07 51.17
CA THR A 731 44.94 29.76 52.58
C THR A 731 46.22 30.10 53.36
N PRO A 732 46.14 30.81 54.50
CA PRO A 732 47.31 31.00 55.34
C PRO A 732 47.68 29.64 55.97
N ASN A 733 48.95 29.25 55.88
CA ASN A 733 49.56 28.03 56.41
C ASN A 733 49.19 26.72 55.70
N ILE A 734 50.03 26.28 54.75
CA ILE A 734 50.48 24.89 54.51
C ILE A 734 51.57 24.95 53.41
N GLU A 735 52.75 24.36 53.67
CA GLU A 735 53.87 24.32 52.71
C GLU A 735 53.69 23.30 51.58
N PRO A 736 54.34 23.48 50.40
CA PRO A 736 53.97 22.83 49.14
C PRO A 736 54.82 21.60 48.75
N GLU A 737 55.35 20.81 49.69
CA GLU A 737 56.32 19.74 49.36
C GLU A 737 55.79 18.29 49.34
N ALA A 738 54.50 18.02 49.53
CA ALA A 738 54.02 16.64 49.73
C ALA A 738 53.38 15.92 48.50
N LEU A 739 53.45 16.44 47.27
CA LEU A 739 52.60 15.96 46.16
C LEU A 739 53.30 15.24 44.99
N VAL A 740 54.53 14.76 45.20
CA VAL A 740 55.21 13.88 44.23
C VAL A 740 55.27 12.46 44.81
N GLY A 741 54.28 11.63 44.47
CA GLY A 741 54.21 10.22 44.85
C GLY A 741 53.52 9.34 43.79
N THR A 742 54.14 8.22 43.46
CA THR A 742 53.92 7.29 42.33
C THR A 742 52.55 6.57 42.27
N PRO A 743 52.17 6.00 41.11
CA PRO A 743 50.82 5.49 40.86
C PRO A 743 50.70 3.99 41.15
N SER A 744 49.90 3.60 42.15
CA SER A 744 49.39 2.23 42.24
C SER A 744 48.13 2.13 43.11
N VAL A 745 47.33 1.11 42.79
CA VAL A 745 46.08 0.62 43.44
C VAL A 745 44.77 1.25 42.92
N LEU A 746 44.13 0.44 42.06
CA LEU A 746 42.81 0.59 41.47
C LEU A 746 41.68 0.30 42.48
N TYR A 747 40.55 0.99 42.31
CA TYR A 747 39.24 0.77 42.94
C TYR A 747 39.14 1.04 44.46
N GLY A 748 38.97 2.31 44.81
CA GLY A 748 38.58 2.78 46.15
C GLY A 748 38.73 4.29 46.34
N GLY A 749 39.67 4.91 45.62
CA GLY A 749 40.05 6.32 45.83
C GLY A 749 39.32 7.39 45.02
N LEU A 750 38.31 7.06 44.20
CA LEU A 750 37.69 8.06 43.31
C LEU A 750 36.77 9.02 44.08
N LEU A 751 36.05 8.52 45.08
CA LEU A 751 35.17 9.31 45.96
C LEU A 751 35.97 10.11 47.02
N GLN A 752 37.04 9.54 47.57
CA GLN A 752 37.91 10.23 48.53
C GLN A 752 38.75 11.34 47.87
N ARG A 753 39.16 11.18 46.60
CA ARG A 753 39.83 12.26 45.83
C ARG A 753 38.86 13.35 45.36
N LEU A 754 37.55 13.10 45.32
CA LEU A 754 36.53 14.12 45.03
C LEU A 754 36.27 15.04 46.24
N GLN A 755 36.51 14.58 47.47
CA GLN A 755 36.34 15.39 48.70
C GLN A 755 37.30 16.58 48.81
N TYR A 756 38.42 16.59 48.06
CA TYR A 756 39.33 17.75 47.97
C TYR A 756 38.83 18.87 47.04
N HIS A 757 37.68 18.70 46.40
CA HIS A 757 37.11 19.66 45.46
C HIS A 757 35.78 20.24 45.98
N GLN A 758 35.84 21.06 47.04
CA GLN A 758 34.67 21.66 47.71
C GLN A 758 33.67 22.35 46.76
N TYR A 759 34.10 22.84 45.59
CA TYR A 759 33.25 23.61 44.66
C TYR A 759 32.93 22.90 43.33
N LEU A 760 33.35 21.65 43.13
CA LEU A 760 33.06 20.90 41.90
C LEU A 760 31.55 20.63 41.69
N PRO A 761 30.78 20.21 42.71
CA PRO A 761 29.33 20.01 42.55
C PRO A 761 28.60 21.29 42.16
N CYS A 762 29.02 22.43 42.74
CA CYS A 762 28.47 23.75 42.41
C CYS A 762 28.74 24.12 40.94
N ASN A 763 29.96 23.90 40.44
CA ASN A 763 30.28 24.16 39.03
C ASN A 763 29.45 23.33 38.05
N ILE A 764 29.17 22.07 38.39
CA ILE A 764 28.33 21.19 37.59
C ILE A 764 26.87 21.68 37.61
N ALA A 765 26.33 22.00 38.79
CA ALA A 765 24.97 22.51 38.94
C ALA A 765 24.74 23.81 38.16
N VAL A 766 25.72 24.73 38.21
CA VAL A 766 25.72 25.99 37.47
C VAL A 766 25.73 25.76 35.95
N ALA A 767 26.51 24.78 35.46
CA ALA A 767 26.53 24.43 34.03
C ALA A 767 25.20 23.84 33.54
N VAL A 768 24.58 22.95 34.34
CA VAL A 768 23.27 22.37 34.05
C VAL A 768 22.20 23.46 34.01
N LEU A 769 22.18 24.35 35.00
CA LEU A 769 21.24 25.47 35.08
C LEU A 769 21.31 26.37 33.84
N ARG A 770 22.53 26.65 33.36
CA ARG A 770 22.74 27.43 32.13
C ARG A 770 22.07 26.79 30.91
N ASN A 771 22.15 25.47 30.76
CA ASN A 771 21.57 24.78 29.62
C ASN A 771 20.03 24.74 29.68
N PHE A 772 19.46 24.58 30.87
CA PHE A 772 18.01 24.73 31.07
C PHE A 772 17.54 26.13 30.67
N LEU A 773 18.23 27.18 31.14
CA LEU A 773 17.95 28.56 30.77
C LEU A 773 18.11 28.79 29.26
N TYR A 774 19.15 28.23 28.64
CA TYR A 774 19.37 28.31 27.20
C TYR A 774 18.18 27.74 26.42
N HIS A 775 17.78 26.50 26.70
CA HIS A 775 16.67 25.85 25.99
C HIS A 775 15.34 26.54 26.24
N TYR A 776 15.10 27.03 27.46
CA TYR A 776 13.93 27.85 27.78
C TYR A 776 13.88 29.15 26.96
N ILE A 777 14.99 29.88 26.90
CA ILE A 777 15.07 31.15 26.15
C ILE A 777 14.99 30.91 24.63
N VAL A 778 15.59 29.82 24.13
CA VAL A 778 15.46 29.44 22.70
C VAL A 778 13.99 29.16 22.35
N SER A 779 13.24 28.48 23.23
CA SER A 779 11.83 28.19 23.00
C SER A 779 10.96 29.45 22.93
N TRP A 780 11.37 30.51 23.63
CA TRP A 780 10.66 31.78 23.66
C TRP A 780 11.08 32.72 22.53
N MET A 781 12.38 32.99 22.39
CA MET A 781 12.90 34.04 21.49
C MET A 781 13.32 33.54 20.11
N HIS A 782 13.35 32.22 19.87
CA HIS A 782 13.72 31.60 18.59
C HIS A 782 15.11 32.02 18.02
N SER A 783 15.96 32.66 18.84
CA SER A 783 17.31 33.12 18.47
C SER A 783 18.37 32.45 19.36
N PRO A 784 19.13 31.46 18.84
CA PRO A 784 20.10 30.71 19.63
C PRO A 784 21.31 31.54 20.07
N ALA A 785 21.73 32.52 19.26
CA ALA A 785 22.83 33.41 19.63
C ALA A 785 22.47 34.29 20.83
N VAL A 786 21.25 34.84 20.84
CA VAL A 786 20.76 35.66 21.95
C VAL A 786 20.55 34.79 23.20
N ALA A 787 19.98 33.60 23.04
CA ALA A 787 19.80 32.66 24.15
C ALA A 787 21.12 32.24 24.80
N ALA A 788 22.19 32.05 24.01
CA ALA A 788 23.52 31.72 24.52
C ALA A 788 24.15 32.86 25.33
N VAL A 789 23.98 34.10 24.88
CA VAL A 789 24.47 35.28 25.60
C VAL A 789 23.68 35.47 26.89
N VAL A 790 22.36 35.46 26.83
CA VAL A 790 21.50 35.72 28.00
C VAL A 790 21.64 34.61 29.06
N SER A 791 21.70 33.34 28.66
CA SER A 791 21.92 32.24 29.62
C SER A 791 23.31 32.30 30.27
N ALA A 792 24.35 32.68 29.51
CA ALA A 792 25.69 32.88 30.06
C ALA A 792 25.71 34.06 31.06
N MET A 793 25.10 35.20 30.73
CA MET A 793 25.01 36.36 31.62
C MET A 793 24.27 36.03 32.92
N ALA A 794 23.13 35.35 32.81
CA ALA A 794 22.29 35.00 33.97
C ALA A 794 23.02 34.12 35.00
N VAL A 795 23.91 33.25 34.53
CA VAL A 795 24.59 32.26 35.37
C VAL A 795 25.99 32.73 35.85
N SER A 796 26.50 33.82 35.29
CA SER A 796 27.85 34.34 35.59
C SER A 796 28.12 34.64 37.07
N PRO A 797 27.20 35.26 37.85
CA PRO A 797 27.43 35.51 39.28
C PRO A 797 27.61 34.20 40.09
N LEU A 798 26.76 33.20 39.82
CA LEU A 798 26.83 31.89 40.46
C LEU A 798 28.11 31.14 40.09
N ARG A 799 28.60 31.37 38.87
CA ARG A 799 29.84 30.77 38.37
C ARG A 799 31.10 31.40 38.96
N VAL A 800 31.08 32.70 39.23
CA VAL A 800 32.16 33.39 39.96
C VAL A 800 32.19 32.90 41.41
N TRP A 801 31.02 32.74 42.03
CA TRP A 801 30.89 32.17 43.37
C TRP A 801 31.39 30.72 43.45
N SER A 802 31.15 29.90 42.42
CA SER A 802 31.65 28.51 42.35
C SER A 802 33.18 28.40 42.15
N TYR A 803 33.90 29.52 42.07
CA TYR A 803 35.36 29.56 42.13
C TYR A 803 35.90 29.76 43.56
N GLY A 804 35.03 29.82 44.57
CA GLY A 804 35.39 29.95 45.98
C GLY A 804 35.59 31.40 46.43
N ILE A 805 35.11 32.38 45.65
CA ILE A 805 35.11 33.79 46.01
C ILE A 805 33.88 34.06 46.88
N MET A 806 34.09 34.66 48.05
CA MET A 806 33.00 35.05 48.96
C MET A 806 32.06 36.04 48.27
N TYR A 807 30.76 35.92 48.51
CA TYR A 807 29.75 36.75 47.82
C TYR A 807 29.99 38.27 48.01
N CYS A 808 30.55 38.66 49.15
CA CYS A 808 30.91 40.05 49.46
C CYS A 808 32.08 40.61 48.62
N ASP A 809 32.91 39.75 48.03
CA ASP A 809 34.10 40.14 47.27
C ASP A 809 33.86 40.11 45.74
N ILE A 810 32.64 39.77 45.31
CA ILE A 810 32.27 39.70 43.90
C ILE A 810 32.06 41.11 43.35
N ASN A 811 33.06 41.61 42.61
CA ASN A 811 32.95 42.88 41.90
C ASN A 811 32.18 42.74 40.58
N PHE A 812 31.44 43.79 40.21
CA PHE A 812 30.70 43.85 38.92
C PHE A 812 31.59 43.58 37.71
N LYS A 813 32.83 44.07 37.75
CA LYS A 813 33.84 43.82 36.71
C LYS A 813 34.09 42.31 36.50
N MET A 814 34.18 41.54 37.58
CA MET A 814 34.43 40.09 37.52
C MET A 814 33.24 39.33 36.90
N VAL A 815 32.02 39.72 37.28
CA VAL A 815 30.79 39.14 36.72
C VAL A 815 30.66 39.45 35.24
N LEU A 816 30.96 40.70 34.84
CA LEU A 816 30.90 41.14 33.46
C LEU A 816 31.95 40.43 32.59
N GLU A 817 33.19 40.31 33.06
CA GLU A 817 34.26 39.60 32.35
C GLU A 817 33.92 38.10 32.17
N GLU A 818 33.36 37.45 33.20
CA GLU A 818 32.92 36.04 33.10
C GLU A 818 31.75 35.88 32.14
N ALA A 819 30.81 36.83 32.14
CA ALA A 819 29.67 36.85 31.23
C ALA A 819 30.09 37.01 29.76
N VAL A 820 31.01 37.94 29.49
CA VAL A 820 31.57 38.15 28.15
C VAL A 820 32.36 36.93 27.70
N CYS A 821 33.20 36.35 28.57
CA CYS A 821 33.91 35.12 28.24
C CYS A 821 32.96 33.96 27.95
N GLY A 822 31.92 33.77 28.77
CA GLY A 822 30.91 32.74 28.59
C GLY A 822 30.13 32.89 27.29
N ALA A 823 29.78 34.13 26.92
CA ALA A 823 29.13 34.45 25.65
C ALA A 823 30.03 34.17 24.44
N VAL A 824 31.29 34.61 24.47
CA VAL A 824 32.25 34.41 23.37
C VAL A 824 32.52 32.92 23.14
N VAL A 825 32.75 32.16 24.21
CA VAL A 825 33.00 30.70 24.14
C VAL A 825 31.79 29.95 23.57
N SER A 826 30.57 30.46 23.77
CA SER A 826 29.35 29.81 23.29
C SER A 826 29.00 30.20 21.84
N VAL A 827 29.27 31.44 21.43
CA VAL A 827 28.91 31.97 20.11
C VAL A 827 29.96 31.68 19.03
N ALA A 828 31.25 31.69 19.38
CA ALA A 828 32.35 31.49 18.43
C ALA A 828 32.31 30.11 17.72
N PRO A 829 32.05 28.97 18.39
CA PRO A 829 31.97 27.68 17.72
C PRO A 829 30.78 27.57 16.76
N ALA A 830 29.62 28.11 17.17
CA ALA A 830 28.40 28.07 16.36
C ALA A 830 28.53 28.92 15.08
N THR A 831 29.14 30.10 15.19
CA THR A 831 29.40 30.99 14.06
C THR A 831 30.43 30.42 13.09
N ALA A 832 31.51 29.82 13.60
CA ALA A 832 32.52 29.16 12.77
C ALA A 832 31.96 27.93 12.02
N TYR A 833 31.09 27.14 12.67
CA TYR A 833 30.41 26.02 12.03
C TYR A 833 29.50 26.49 10.88
N LYS A 834 28.74 27.58 11.10
CA LYS A 834 27.92 28.22 10.05
C LYS A 834 28.77 28.68 8.86
N TYR A 835 29.94 29.25 9.12
CA TYR A 835 30.86 29.70 8.07
C TYR A 835 31.45 28.52 7.29
N MET A 836 31.83 27.44 7.99
CA MET A 836 32.32 26.18 7.40
C MET A 836 31.30 25.57 6.43
N LEU A 837 30.03 25.49 6.84
CA LEU A 837 28.96 25.00 5.96
C LEU A 837 28.81 25.86 4.70
N SER A 838 28.93 27.19 4.83
CA SER A 838 28.89 28.09 3.67
C SER A 838 30.10 27.91 2.72
N LEU A 839 31.26 27.54 3.27
CA LEU A 839 32.47 27.27 2.50
C LEU A 839 32.37 25.93 1.77
N GLN A 840 31.86 24.91 2.45
CA GLN A 840 31.58 23.60 1.86
C GLN A 840 30.60 23.74 0.69
N ASP A 841 29.48 24.43 0.89
CA ASP A 841 28.48 24.65 -0.15
C ASP A 841 29.06 25.43 -1.35
N ARG A 842 29.85 26.49 -1.11
CA ARG A 842 30.56 27.20 -2.19
C ARG A 842 31.54 26.31 -2.95
N TYR A 843 32.23 25.40 -2.26
CA TYR A 843 33.16 24.45 -2.87
C TYR A 843 32.42 23.41 -3.73
N GLU A 844 31.36 22.82 -3.19
CA GLU A 844 30.54 21.81 -3.87
C GLU A 844 29.85 22.40 -5.12
N ARG A 845 29.37 23.65 -5.06
CA ARG A 845 28.82 24.36 -6.23
C ARG A 845 29.85 24.60 -7.33
N ARG A 846 31.10 24.94 -6.97
CA ARG A 846 32.17 25.22 -7.96
C ARG A 846 32.66 23.97 -8.66
N ARG A 847 32.72 22.82 -7.98
CA ARG A 847 33.24 21.57 -8.57
C ARG A 847 32.16 20.59 -9.03
N GLN A 848 30.88 20.89 -8.80
CA GLN A 848 29.73 20.03 -9.12
C GLN A 848 29.91 18.58 -8.62
N ARG A 849 30.67 18.39 -7.54
CA ARG A 849 30.93 17.08 -6.93
C ARG A 849 30.92 17.21 -5.40
N PRO A 850 30.40 16.21 -4.67
CA PRO A 850 30.33 16.25 -3.21
C PRO A 850 31.73 16.17 -2.59
N MET A 851 31.93 16.88 -1.47
CA MET A 851 33.21 16.86 -0.75
C MET A 851 33.38 15.52 0.00
N GLY A 852 34.57 14.92 -0.06
CA GLY A 852 34.84 13.64 0.59
C GLY A 852 34.85 13.74 2.13
N ARG A 853 34.50 12.66 2.83
CA ARG A 853 34.44 12.62 4.31
C ARG A 853 35.76 12.98 4.99
N VAL A 854 36.89 12.52 4.43
CA VAL A 854 38.24 12.83 4.95
C VAL A 854 38.54 14.33 4.84
N THR A 855 38.20 14.94 3.71
CA THR A 855 38.39 16.38 3.49
C THR A 855 37.47 17.24 4.38
N GLN A 856 36.25 16.77 4.67
CA GLN A 856 35.34 17.44 5.61
C GLN A 856 35.89 17.40 7.05
N LEU A 857 36.41 16.24 7.47
CA LEU A 857 37.06 16.10 8.77
C LEU A 857 38.31 16.98 8.89
N ALA A 858 39.12 17.05 7.83
CA ALA A 858 40.29 17.93 7.79
C ALA A 858 39.89 19.41 7.88
N LEU A 859 38.86 19.84 7.14
CA LEU A 859 38.34 21.21 7.21
C LEU A 859 37.83 21.54 8.62
N MET A 860 37.11 20.60 9.26
CA MET A 860 36.60 20.78 10.61
C MET A 860 37.73 20.86 11.65
N ALA A 861 38.81 20.08 11.47
CA ALA A 861 39.99 20.15 12.34
C ALA A 861 40.69 21.51 12.23
N VAL A 862 40.86 22.04 11.01
CA VAL A 862 41.45 23.37 10.77
C VAL A 862 40.62 24.47 11.40
N VAL A 863 39.29 24.45 11.23
CA VAL A 863 38.39 25.45 11.83
C VAL A 863 38.47 25.43 13.36
N LYS A 864 38.56 24.25 13.98
CA LYS A 864 38.72 24.12 15.44
C LYS A 864 40.08 24.58 15.95
N ALA A 865 41.16 24.31 15.21
CA ALA A 865 42.49 24.83 15.54
C ALA A 865 42.51 26.37 15.51
N LEU A 866 41.94 26.97 14.46
CA LEU A 866 41.80 28.44 14.35
C LEU A 866 40.92 29.03 15.47
N LEU A 867 39.85 28.34 15.86
CA LEU A 867 39.02 28.75 16.98
C LEU A 867 39.80 28.73 18.30
N GLY A 868 40.67 27.74 18.47
CA GLY A 868 41.56 27.62 19.63
C GLY A 868 42.50 28.81 19.78
N VAL A 869 43.01 29.35 18.67
CA VAL A 869 43.86 30.56 18.67
C VAL A 869 43.10 31.81 19.16
N ILE A 870 41.78 31.88 18.95
CA ILE A 870 40.95 33.03 19.36
C ILE A 870 40.42 32.86 20.78
N ILE A 871 40.00 31.66 21.16
CA ILE A 871 39.33 31.39 22.44
C ILE A 871 40.35 31.18 23.56
N PHE A 872 41.49 30.53 23.28
CA PHE A 872 42.51 30.24 24.29
C PHE A 872 43.07 31.51 24.94
N PRO A 873 43.37 32.62 24.21
CA PRO A 873 43.84 33.84 24.85
C PRO A 873 42.87 34.45 25.86
N VAL A 874 41.59 34.42 25.52
CA VAL A 874 40.50 34.94 26.37
C VAL A 874 40.36 34.11 27.64
N ILE A 875 40.43 32.78 27.53
CA ILE A 875 40.40 31.86 28.69
C ILE A 875 41.69 31.94 29.51
N TYR A 876 42.85 32.14 28.88
CA TYR A 876 44.14 32.23 29.55
C TYR A 876 44.28 33.53 30.35
N GLN A 877 43.86 34.67 29.78
CA GLN A 877 43.78 35.94 30.51
C GLN A 877 42.86 35.81 31.73
N ARG A 878 41.71 35.14 31.60
CA ARG A 878 40.74 34.90 32.69
C ARG A 878 41.37 34.21 33.92
N ASN A 879 42.25 33.24 33.71
CA ASN A 879 42.81 32.44 34.81
C ASN A 879 44.06 33.08 35.47
N PHE A 880 44.67 34.10 34.86
CA PHE A 880 45.93 34.71 35.33
C PHE A 880 45.79 36.14 35.88
N ILE A 881 44.57 36.58 36.22
CA ILE A 881 44.24 37.97 36.60
C ILE A 881 45.00 38.50 37.84
N TYR A 882 45.78 37.69 38.58
CA TYR A 882 46.53 38.16 39.75
C TYR A 882 48.05 38.32 39.61
N THR A 883 48.66 38.10 38.43
CA THR A 883 50.04 38.56 38.15
C THR A 883 50.20 38.99 36.69
N GLN A 884 50.84 40.15 36.45
CA GLN A 884 50.90 40.85 35.16
C GLN A 884 51.24 39.93 33.95
N PRO A 885 50.53 40.02 32.81
CA PRO A 885 50.85 39.21 31.64
C PRO A 885 51.70 40.01 30.63
N THR A 886 52.96 39.61 30.41
CA THR A 886 53.67 39.90 29.16
C THR A 886 53.29 38.87 28.09
N ALA A 887 52.94 39.36 26.89
CA ALA A 887 52.48 38.56 25.76
C ALA A 887 53.47 37.48 25.25
N SER A 888 54.72 37.47 25.72
CA SER A 888 55.75 36.50 25.30
C SER A 888 55.69 35.16 26.03
N ARG A 889 55.03 35.04 27.20
CA ARG A 889 54.84 33.75 27.90
C ARG A 889 53.67 32.92 27.36
N PHE A 890 52.84 33.50 26.48
CA PHE A 890 51.64 32.91 25.89
C PHE A 890 51.90 31.60 25.13
N TRP A 891 53.09 31.46 24.55
CA TRP A 891 53.48 30.38 23.65
C TRP A 891 54.34 29.30 24.31
N LYS A 892 54.40 29.24 25.65
CA LYS A 892 55.00 28.08 26.32
C LYS A 892 54.17 26.83 25.99
N THR A 893 54.82 25.88 25.36
CA THR A 893 54.23 24.86 24.48
C THR A 893 53.29 23.86 25.14
N ASP A 894 53.27 23.71 26.46
CA ASP A 894 52.56 22.60 27.10
C ASP A 894 51.09 22.91 27.42
N ALA A 895 50.77 24.17 27.76
CA ALA A 895 49.39 24.58 28.08
C ALA A 895 48.49 24.68 26.84
N PHE A 896 49.04 25.19 25.72
CA PHE A 896 48.32 25.25 24.44
C PHE A 896 48.13 23.85 23.84
N LYS A 897 49.17 23.00 23.87
CA LYS A 897 49.04 21.59 23.45
C LYS A 897 48.03 20.83 24.31
N ALA A 898 48.01 21.04 25.63
CA ALA A 898 47.00 20.43 26.50
C ALA A 898 45.58 20.92 26.17
N TYR A 899 45.42 22.17 25.75
CA TYR A 899 44.13 22.71 25.30
C TYR A 899 43.67 22.10 23.97
N GLU A 900 44.56 21.95 22.98
CA GLU A 900 44.24 21.27 21.72
C GLU A 900 43.86 19.80 21.94
N VAL A 901 44.64 19.08 22.76
CA VAL A 901 44.32 17.69 23.15
C VAL A 901 42.96 17.64 23.86
N LYS A 902 42.64 18.60 24.73
CA LYS A 902 41.33 18.75 25.38
C LYS A 902 40.20 18.92 24.38
N GLN A 903 40.39 19.72 23.33
CA GLN A 903 39.36 19.92 22.31
C GLN A 903 39.14 18.64 21.49
N VAL A 904 40.21 17.96 21.08
CA VAL A 904 40.14 16.68 20.34
C VAL A 904 39.49 15.58 21.19
N LEU A 905 39.89 15.44 22.46
CA LEU A 905 39.32 14.44 23.37
C LEU A 905 37.83 14.69 23.63
N SER A 906 37.40 15.96 23.73
CA SER A 906 35.98 16.29 23.91
C SER A 906 35.13 15.86 22.72
N VAL A 907 35.67 15.91 21.50
CA VAL A 907 34.97 15.49 20.29
C VAL A 907 34.83 13.98 20.25
N LEU A 908 35.89 13.26 20.60
CA LEU A 908 35.86 11.80 20.67
C LEU A 908 34.87 11.30 21.75
N LEU A 909 34.87 11.93 22.93
CA LEU A 909 33.93 11.64 24.02
C LEU A 909 32.46 11.90 23.62
N ARG A 910 32.19 13.00 22.90
CA ARG A 910 30.84 13.28 22.37
C ARG A 910 30.34 12.20 21.42
N CYS A 911 31.21 11.70 20.55
CA CYS A 911 30.87 10.58 19.66
C CYS A 911 30.59 9.28 20.45
N SER A 912 31.36 9.01 21.50
CA SER A 912 31.19 7.79 22.31
C SER A 912 29.90 7.79 23.15
N VAL A 913 29.57 8.90 23.84
CA VAL A 913 28.37 9.01 24.70
C VAL A 913 27.08 8.83 23.88
N HIS A 914 27.01 9.43 22.70
CA HIS A 914 25.84 9.30 21.84
C HIS A 914 25.69 7.89 21.27
N ASN A 915 26.78 7.19 20.93
CA ASN A 915 26.72 5.78 20.53
C ASN A 915 26.19 4.88 21.66
N CYS A 916 26.57 5.14 22.92
CA CYS A 916 26.03 4.42 24.07
C CYS A 916 24.54 4.69 24.28
N LEU A 917 24.09 5.95 24.20
CA LEU A 917 22.66 6.30 24.35
C LEU A 917 21.80 5.75 23.22
N LYS A 918 22.35 5.63 22.00
CA LYS A 918 21.67 5.02 20.85
C LYS A 918 21.45 3.53 21.00
N VAL A 919 22.41 2.82 21.61
CA VAL A 919 22.25 1.40 21.98
C VAL A 919 21.19 1.24 23.07
N LEU A 920 21.14 2.16 24.04
CA LEU A 920 20.14 2.19 25.10
C LEU A 920 18.73 2.60 24.65
N SER A 921 18.58 3.33 23.53
CA SER A 921 17.26 3.67 22.95
C SER A 921 16.75 2.63 21.94
N LEU A 922 17.59 1.64 21.59
CA LEU A 922 17.25 0.49 20.75
C LEU A 922 16.91 -0.76 21.59
N ALA A 923 17.14 -0.72 22.90
CA ALA A 923 16.59 -1.63 23.91
C ALA A 923 15.35 -0.98 24.53
#